data_AF-A0A4R6GF45-F1
#
_entry.id   AF-A0A4R6GF45-F1
#
_cell.length_a   1.000
_cell.length_b   1.000
_cell.length_c   1.000
_cell.angle_alpha   90.00
_cell.angle_beta   90.00
_cell.angle_gamma   90.00
#
_symmetry.space_group_name_H-M   'P 1'
#
loop_
_entity.id
_entity.type
_entity.pdbx_description
1 polymer ?
#
loop_
_entity_poly.entity_id
_entity_poly.type
_entity_poly.pdbx_seq_one_letter_code
_entity_poly.pdbx_strand_id
1 'polypeptide(L)'
;MNFFEQQEHARRQTRMLVRLFALAVLAIVLAVNFVMALLWILIQGQPWSGAHHYPHGFFLTNTVVTVILICGGTLIETFNLRDGGDAVARMAGGRMVALNTSDIHERRLLNVVEEMALASGIACPRVYLLDKEESINAFAAGYNPNEAVVAVTRGTLTRLTRDELQGVVGHEFSHILNGDMRLNLKLLGVLFGIEMVGDFGRKTMEFVLYSSDDSVTVRKITVFHIAALAFGVTFFVIGYIGLFFGRLIKSAVSRQREFLADASAVQFTRNPDGLGNALRKIGGLSRKSFSGAYIEHRNAEQLSHLFLSAVRPNLMAGLFATHPPLRERLRRIYGRDVALLDAQEMPAEDVVFPVPTGSLPDIAYAASSLAEMKSDLLASTDAIAATAAQAYGGALAKIRLCPEIDQAVHDPYAAPLLVYALLLGPEREQSPQRQCLSEYLPQQAAKVAQFAAAIARLPADARLPLLDLMMPALRQLPITARDAMLAQVQRMIASDQRVSLNEFVLQTVLVRRLAVQANRAVRVKYSAVTELKPECHVLFSLVAHVAAPLLQQSAQSLFIRAADFSPALFLVKTDLIEIAALSYGRIKTALDKANQLAPLANPALIKSLLAIAGEQSPLPLPLADLLRAICAAIEAPMPAAVAAVYTASGWPDASLS
;
A
#
# COMPACT_ATOMS: atom_id res chain seq x y z
N MET A 1 4.90 -0.68 18.72
CA MET A 1 6.02 -0.26 17.86
C MET A 1 5.64 1.07 17.24
N ASN A 2 6.52 2.08 17.27
CA ASN A 2 6.22 3.45 16.85
C ASN A 2 6.32 3.59 15.31
N PHE A 3 5.21 3.83 14.61
CA PHE A 3 5.07 4.01 13.15
C PHE A 3 6.07 5.03 12.59
N PHE A 4 6.35 6.08 13.37
CA PHE A 4 7.24 7.14 12.93
C PHE A 4 8.72 6.75 13.01
N GLU A 5 9.11 5.93 13.98
CA GLU A 5 10.46 5.35 14.05
C GLU A 5 10.72 4.39 12.88
N GLN A 6 9.71 3.60 12.49
CA GLN A 6 9.79 2.75 11.30
C GLN A 6 10.00 3.56 10.01
N GLN A 7 9.35 4.72 9.90
CA GLN A 7 9.52 5.60 8.75
C GLN A 7 10.92 6.22 8.68
N GLU A 8 11.53 6.57 9.82
CA GLU A 8 12.90 7.08 9.85
C GLU A 8 13.93 5.96 9.55
N HIS A 9 13.70 4.77 10.09
CA HIS A 9 14.51 3.58 9.79
C HIS A 9 14.49 3.27 8.29
N ALA A 10 13.29 3.31 7.67
CA ALA A 10 13.13 3.12 6.23
C ALA A 10 13.90 4.18 5.41
N ARG A 11 13.93 5.44 5.84
CA ARG A 11 14.71 6.52 5.19
C ARG A 11 16.22 6.31 5.31
N ARG A 12 16.72 5.90 6.49
CA ARG A 12 18.15 5.59 6.71
C ARG A 12 18.60 4.43 5.81
N GLN A 13 17.82 3.36 5.77
CA GLN A 13 18.09 2.21 4.90
C GLN A 13 18.02 2.57 3.42
N THR A 14 17.03 3.36 3.00
CA THR A 14 16.96 3.86 1.61
C THR A 14 18.22 4.65 1.24
N ARG A 15 18.72 5.51 2.12
CA ARG A 15 19.97 6.25 1.88
C ARG A 15 21.18 5.33 1.77
N MET A 16 21.28 4.33 2.65
CA MET A 16 22.37 3.34 2.62
C MET A 16 22.33 2.53 1.31
N LEU A 17 21.15 2.11 0.88
CA LEU A 17 20.95 1.37 -0.36
C LEU A 17 21.30 2.19 -1.60
N VAL A 18 20.93 3.48 -1.63
CA VAL A 18 21.35 4.40 -2.71
C VAL A 18 22.86 4.55 -2.77
N ARG A 19 23.55 4.64 -1.62
CA ARG A 19 25.03 4.70 -1.57
C ARG A 19 25.68 3.42 -2.08
N LEU A 20 25.19 2.26 -1.66
CA LEU A 20 25.68 0.96 -2.12
C LEU A 20 25.47 0.78 -3.62
N PHE A 21 24.34 1.25 -4.14
CA PHE A 21 24.08 1.23 -5.57
C PHE A 21 25.03 2.14 -6.35
N ALA A 22 25.26 3.37 -5.88
CA ALA A 22 26.21 4.28 -6.51
C ALA A 22 27.63 3.67 -6.56
N LEU A 23 28.03 2.96 -5.51
CA LEU A 23 29.30 2.22 -5.46
C LEU A 23 29.33 1.04 -6.45
N ALA A 24 28.22 0.30 -6.60
CA ALA A 24 28.11 -0.77 -7.58
C ALA A 24 28.21 -0.24 -9.02
N VAL A 25 27.54 0.87 -9.34
CA VAL A 25 27.65 1.53 -10.66
C VAL A 25 29.08 2.00 -10.92
N LEU A 26 29.74 2.61 -9.92
CA LEU A 26 31.14 3.01 -10.02
C LEU A 26 32.04 1.81 -10.32
N ALA A 27 31.86 0.70 -9.61
CA ALA A 27 32.62 -0.53 -9.84
C ALA A 27 32.41 -1.10 -11.26
N ILE A 28 31.18 -1.09 -11.77
CA ILE A 28 30.87 -1.51 -13.14
C ILE A 28 31.57 -0.60 -14.15
N VAL A 29 31.49 0.72 -13.98
CA VAL A 29 32.15 1.70 -14.87
C VAL A 29 33.67 1.49 -14.89
N LEU A 30 34.29 1.26 -13.73
CA LEU A 30 35.73 0.98 -13.64
C LEU A 30 36.09 -0.34 -14.36
N ALA A 31 35.29 -1.39 -14.16
CA ALA A 31 35.48 -2.68 -14.81
C ALA A 31 35.34 -2.59 -16.35
N VAL A 32 34.32 -1.87 -16.84
CA VAL A 32 34.13 -1.64 -18.28
C VAL A 32 35.32 -0.88 -18.87
N ASN A 33 35.78 0.19 -18.22
CA ASN A 33 36.95 0.94 -18.70
C ASN A 33 38.22 0.09 -18.74
N PHE A 34 38.45 -0.74 -17.71
CA PHE A 34 39.59 -1.65 -17.66
C PHE A 34 39.57 -2.66 -18.81
N VAL A 35 38.41 -3.28 -19.05
CA VAL A 35 38.23 -4.24 -20.14
C VAL A 35 38.39 -3.60 -21.50
N MET A 36 37.80 -2.43 -21.71
CA MET A 36 37.92 -1.70 -22.97
C MET A 36 39.38 -1.32 -23.26
N ALA A 37 40.13 -0.92 -22.23
CA ALA A 37 41.55 -0.65 -22.36
C ALA A 37 42.34 -1.91 -22.74
N LEU A 38 42.05 -3.06 -22.11
CA LEU A 38 42.70 -4.33 -22.44
C LEU A 38 42.38 -4.78 -23.87
N LEU A 39 41.11 -4.73 -24.29
CA LEU A 39 40.69 -5.08 -25.65
C LEU A 39 41.35 -4.18 -26.69
N TRP A 40 41.49 -2.88 -26.39
CA TRP A 40 42.19 -1.94 -27.27
C TRP A 40 43.65 -2.34 -27.49
N ILE A 41 44.39 -2.67 -26.42
CA ILE A 41 45.78 -3.14 -26.52
C ILE A 41 45.86 -4.42 -27.36
N LEU A 42 44.94 -5.38 -27.12
CA LEU A 42 44.92 -6.65 -27.83
C LEU A 42 44.65 -6.49 -29.33
N ILE A 43 43.78 -5.56 -29.73
CA ILE A 43 43.45 -5.29 -31.13
C ILE A 43 44.62 -4.59 -31.85
N GLN A 44 45.31 -3.68 -31.17
CA GLN A 44 46.42 -2.92 -31.78
C GLN A 44 47.73 -3.72 -31.89
N GLY A 45 47.91 -4.76 -31.06
CA GLY A 45 49.08 -5.65 -31.12
C GLY A 45 50.42 -4.98 -30.76
N GLN A 46 50.40 -3.80 -30.12
CA GLN A 46 51.58 -3.02 -29.75
C GLN A 46 51.86 -3.10 -28.23
N PRO A 47 53.12 -3.16 -27.79
CA PRO A 47 53.47 -3.17 -26.37
C PRO A 47 53.07 -1.85 -25.68
N TRP A 48 52.67 -1.92 -24.41
CA TRP A 48 52.14 -0.79 -23.66
C TRP A 48 53.19 0.32 -23.48
N SER A 49 52.92 1.52 -24.04
CA SER A 49 53.83 2.67 -24.03
C SER A 49 53.33 3.86 -23.19
N GLY A 50 52.46 3.62 -22.20
CA GLY A 50 51.91 4.66 -21.31
C GLY A 50 50.64 5.35 -21.83
N ALA A 51 50.37 6.58 -21.35
CA ALA A 51 49.09 7.27 -21.55
C ALA A 51 48.77 7.70 -23.01
N HIS A 52 49.78 7.74 -23.89
CA HIS A 52 49.62 8.10 -25.31
C HIS A 52 49.10 6.94 -26.18
N HIS A 53 48.88 5.75 -25.59
CA HIS A 53 48.39 4.57 -26.29
C HIS A 53 46.87 4.60 -26.58
N TYR A 54 46.12 5.46 -25.88
CA TYR A 54 44.67 5.58 -26.02
C TYR A 54 44.29 6.90 -26.70
N PRO A 55 43.27 6.90 -27.59
CA PRO A 55 42.81 8.13 -28.21
C PRO A 55 42.28 9.13 -27.17
N HIS A 56 42.39 10.42 -27.47
CA HIS A 56 41.87 11.48 -26.60
C HIS A 56 40.38 11.26 -26.32
N GLY A 57 40.01 11.23 -25.04
CA GLY A 57 38.63 11.01 -24.61
C GLY A 57 38.20 9.54 -24.50
N PHE A 58 39.07 8.56 -24.75
CA PHE A 58 38.72 7.12 -24.68
C PHE A 58 37.96 6.73 -23.40
N PHE A 59 38.56 6.99 -22.23
CA PHE A 59 37.95 6.67 -20.93
C PHE A 59 36.69 7.49 -20.64
N LEU A 60 36.64 8.75 -21.11
CA LEU A 60 35.48 9.61 -20.93
C LEU A 60 34.28 9.08 -21.74
N THR A 61 34.49 8.74 -23.00
CA THR A 61 33.45 8.18 -23.88
C THR A 61 32.92 6.86 -23.34
N ASN A 62 33.80 5.93 -22.96
CA ASN A 62 33.38 4.64 -22.36
C ASN A 62 32.56 4.84 -21.09
N THR A 63 32.99 5.77 -20.22
CA THR A 63 32.28 6.11 -18.99
C THR A 63 30.90 6.70 -19.28
N VAL A 64 30.82 7.69 -20.17
CA VAL A 64 29.56 8.36 -20.54
C VAL A 64 28.58 7.35 -21.15
N VAL A 65 29.02 6.51 -22.09
CA VAL A 65 28.17 5.48 -22.71
C VAL A 65 27.66 4.49 -21.67
N THR A 66 28.52 3.99 -20.78
CA THR A 66 28.13 3.04 -19.74
C THR A 66 27.12 3.65 -18.76
N VAL A 67 27.36 4.89 -18.33
CA VAL A 67 26.44 5.61 -17.44
C VAL A 67 25.11 5.88 -18.13
N ILE A 68 25.12 6.30 -19.40
CA ILE A 68 23.89 6.49 -20.19
C ILE A 68 23.13 5.19 -20.33
N LEU A 69 23.80 4.06 -20.55
CA LEU A 69 23.15 2.75 -20.65
C LEU A 69 22.44 2.37 -19.35
N ILE A 70 23.14 2.49 -18.21
CA ILE A 70 22.59 2.13 -16.89
C ILE A 70 21.49 3.10 -16.46
N CYS A 71 21.75 4.40 -16.53
CA CYS A 71 20.78 5.44 -16.15
C CYS A 71 19.59 5.47 -17.11
N GLY A 72 19.83 5.32 -18.41
CA GLY A 72 18.81 5.23 -19.44
C GLY A 72 17.89 4.03 -19.21
N GLY A 73 18.45 2.85 -18.95
CA GLY A 73 17.68 1.66 -18.57
C GLY A 73 16.86 1.87 -17.30
N THR A 74 17.48 2.42 -16.27
CA THR A 74 16.80 2.75 -15.01
C THR A 74 15.62 3.70 -15.23
N LEU A 75 15.80 4.74 -16.07
CA LEU A 75 14.77 5.71 -16.40
C LEU A 75 13.63 5.10 -17.22
N ILE A 76 13.95 4.31 -18.24
CA ILE A 76 12.97 3.59 -19.07
C ILE A 76 12.11 2.72 -18.17
N GLU A 77 12.72 1.91 -17.31
CA GLU A 77 11.95 1.01 -16.45
C GLU A 77 11.17 1.75 -15.37
N THR A 78 11.74 2.80 -14.79
CA THR A 78 10.99 3.66 -13.86
C THR A 78 9.78 4.31 -14.54
N PHE A 79 9.88 4.66 -15.82
CA PHE A 79 8.77 5.18 -16.60
C PHE A 79 7.73 4.10 -16.93
N ASN A 80 8.15 2.89 -17.28
CA ASN A 80 7.26 1.74 -17.49
C ASN A 80 6.46 1.42 -16.22
N LEU A 81 7.08 1.61 -15.05
CA LEU A 81 6.49 1.36 -13.74
C LEU A 81 5.72 2.55 -13.16
N ARG A 82 5.53 3.65 -13.92
CA ARG A 82 4.89 4.88 -13.42
C ARG A 82 3.44 4.68 -12.96
N ASP A 83 2.74 3.70 -13.53
CA ASP A 83 1.36 3.35 -13.16
C ASP A 83 1.31 2.55 -11.85
N GLY A 84 2.44 2.40 -11.15
CA GLY A 84 2.54 1.85 -9.81
C GLY A 84 2.35 0.35 -9.78
N GLY A 85 1.51 -0.12 -8.83
CA GLY A 85 1.31 -1.54 -8.61
C GLY A 85 0.72 -2.28 -9.81
N ASP A 86 -0.20 -1.65 -10.55
CA ASP A 86 -0.82 -2.30 -11.71
C ASP A 86 0.18 -2.62 -12.83
N ALA A 87 1.16 -1.73 -13.06
CA ALA A 87 2.20 -1.97 -14.05
C ALA A 87 2.99 -3.23 -13.69
N VAL A 88 3.38 -3.37 -12.41
CA VAL A 88 4.10 -4.56 -11.91
C VAL A 88 3.25 -5.82 -12.05
N ALA A 89 1.97 -5.76 -11.65
CA ALA A 89 1.07 -6.91 -11.74
C ALA A 89 0.86 -7.37 -13.18
N ARG A 90 0.64 -6.44 -14.13
CA ARG A 90 0.56 -6.76 -15.56
C ARG A 90 1.89 -7.25 -16.12
N MET A 91 3.01 -6.69 -15.67
CA MET A 91 4.35 -7.14 -16.05
C MET A 91 4.66 -8.56 -15.57
N ALA A 92 4.00 -9.01 -14.49
CA ALA A 92 4.02 -10.38 -14.00
C ALA A 92 3.03 -11.30 -14.73
N GLY A 93 2.25 -10.80 -15.69
CA GLY A 93 1.20 -11.55 -16.39
C GLY A 93 -0.11 -11.67 -15.61
N GLY A 94 -0.32 -10.85 -14.58
CA GLY A 94 -1.52 -10.89 -13.74
C GLY A 94 -2.75 -10.31 -14.41
N ARG A 95 -3.89 -10.98 -14.22
CA ARG A 95 -5.24 -10.50 -14.56
C ARG A 95 -5.90 -9.90 -13.32
N MET A 96 -6.58 -8.77 -13.47
CA MET A 96 -7.35 -8.19 -12.36
C MET A 96 -8.56 -9.08 -12.03
N VAL A 97 -8.77 -9.37 -10.75
CA VAL A 97 -9.93 -10.13 -10.27
C VAL A 97 -11.13 -9.21 -10.18
N ALA A 98 -12.26 -9.61 -10.77
CA ALA A 98 -13.51 -8.85 -10.72
C ALA A 98 -14.20 -9.01 -9.37
N LEU A 99 -14.71 -7.93 -8.78
CA LEU A 99 -15.40 -7.99 -7.47
C LEU A 99 -16.66 -8.86 -7.49
N ASN A 100 -17.35 -8.89 -8.63
CA ASN A 100 -18.56 -9.67 -8.84
C ASN A 100 -18.28 -11.06 -9.46
N THR A 101 -17.05 -11.55 -9.35
CA THR A 101 -16.67 -12.88 -9.87
C THR A 101 -17.60 -13.97 -9.34
N SER A 102 -17.87 -14.98 -10.15
CA SER A 102 -18.61 -16.19 -9.74
C SER A 102 -17.70 -17.30 -9.24
N ASP A 103 -16.38 -17.19 -9.42
CA ASP A 103 -15.40 -18.18 -8.94
C ASP A 103 -15.28 -18.10 -7.41
N ILE A 104 -15.49 -19.24 -6.75
CA ILE A 104 -15.44 -19.38 -5.29
C ILE A 104 -14.05 -19.06 -4.75
N HIS A 105 -12.98 -19.46 -5.45
CA HIS A 105 -11.61 -19.19 -5.02
C HIS A 105 -11.27 -17.71 -5.14
N GLU A 106 -11.73 -17.05 -6.21
CA GLU A 106 -11.54 -15.60 -6.38
C GLU A 106 -12.33 -14.81 -5.33
N ARG A 107 -13.59 -15.19 -5.05
CA ARG A 107 -14.38 -14.58 -3.95
C ARG A 107 -13.70 -14.75 -2.60
N ARG A 108 -13.20 -15.95 -2.30
CA ARG A 108 -12.46 -16.22 -1.05
C ARG A 108 -11.25 -15.31 -0.90
N LEU A 109 -10.50 -15.10 -1.99
CA LEU A 109 -9.36 -14.18 -1.99
C LEU A 109 -9.78 -12.74 -1.75
N LEU A 110 -10.82 -12.26 -2.43
CA LEU A 110 -11.34 -10.90 -2.24
C LEU A 110 -11.76 -10.68 -0.77
N ASN A 111 -12.49 -11.62 -0.18
CA ASN A 111 -12.89 -11.56 1.23
C ASN A 111 -11.67 -11.51 2.16
N VAL A 112 -10.66 -12.36 1.92
CA VAL A 112 -9.43 -12.37 2.73
C VAL A 112 -8.66 -11.05 2.60
N VAL A 113 -8.56 -10.49 1.39
CA VAL A 113 -7.88 -9.21 1.16
C VAL A 113 -8.64 -8.06 1.83
N GLU A 114 -9.97 -8.06 1.76
CA GLU A 114 -10.82 -7.08 2.44
C GLU A 114 -10.67 -7.17 3.96
N GLU A 115 -10.72 -8.37 4.54
CA GLU A 115 -10.48 -8.59 5.97
C GLU A 115 -9.10 -8.10 6.42
N MET A 116 -8.05 -8.32 5.61
CA MET A 116 -6.72 -7.82 5.91
C MET A 116 -6.61 -6.31 5.76
N ALA A 117 -7.31 -5.70 4.80
CA ALA A 117 -7.41 -4.24 4.67
C ALA A 117 -8.08 -3.62 5.89
N LEU A 118 -9.17 -4.23 6.35
CA LEU A 118 -9.88 -3.84 7.56
C LEU A 118 -8.99 -3.99 8.81
N ALA A 119 -8.32 -5.13 8.97
CA ALA A 119 -7.44 -5.38 10.11
C ALA A 119 -6.22 -4.45 10.17
N SER A 120 -5.70 -4.05 9.02
CA SER A 120 -4.53 -3.17 8.91
C SER A 120 -4.87 -1.68 8.86
N GLY A 121 -6.16 -1.33 8.74
CA GLY A 121 -6.62 0.06 8.68
C GLY A 121 -6.23 0.79 7.40
N ILE A 122 -5.93 0.06 6.32
CA ILE A 122 -5.66 0.65 4.99
C ILE A 122 -6.82 0.37 4.03
N ALA A 123 -6.91 1.18 2.99
CA ALA A 123 -7.94 0.96 1.97
C ALA A 123 -7.64 -0.32 1.16
N CYS A 124 -8.70 -1.07 0.84
CA CYS A 124 -8.58 -2.36 0.16
C CYS A 124 -7.80 -2.23 -1.17
N PRO A 125 -6.68 -2.96 -1.33
CA PRO A 125 -5.90 -2.93 -2.55
C PRO A 125 -6.62 -3.67 -3.68
N ARG A 126 -6.26 -3.34 -4.93
CA ARG A 126 -6.75 -4.12 -6.08
C ARG A 126 -6.07 -5.48 -6.11
N VAL A 127 -6.82 -6.49 -6.51
CA VAL A 127 -6.39 -7.89 -6.49
C VAL A 127 -6.12 -8.39 -7.90
N TYR A 128 -4.96 -9.02 -8.08
CA TYR A 128 -4.55 -9.64 -9.33
C TYR A 128 -4.30 -11.13 -9.13
N LEU A 129 -4.62 -11.92 -10.15
CA LEU A 129 -4.38 -13.35 -10.22
C LEU A 129 -3.40 -13.66 -11.37
N LEU A 130 -2.32 -14.38 -11.05
CA LEU A 130 -1.40 -14.93 -12.03
C LEU A 130 -1.89 -16.34 -12.41
N ASP A 131 -2.76 -16.40 -13.42
CA ASP A 131 -3.50 -17.61 -13.80
C ASP A 131 -2.59 -18.77 -14.23
N LYS A 132 -1.42 -18.45 -14.81
CA LYS A 132 -0.49 -19.44 -15.39
C LYS A 132 0.48 -20.06 -14.40
N GLU A 133 0.47 -19.60 -13.14
CA GLU A 133 1.50 -19.95 -12.16
C GLU A 133 0.95 -20.89 -11.08
N GLU A 134 1.47 -22.13 -11.05
CA GLU A 134 1.04 -23.16 -10.09
C GLU A 134 1.84 -23.16 -8.77
N SER A 135 2.91 -22.37 -8.69
CA SER A 135 3.66 -22.19 -7.45
C SER A 135 2.83 -21.42 -6.41
N ILE A 136 3.12 -21.59 -5.11
CA ILE A 136 2.51 -20.79 -4.04
C ILE A 136 3.34 -19.50 -3.88
N ASN A 137 2.81 -18.40 -4.40
CA ASN A 137 3.40 -17.08 -4.30
C ASN A 137 2.33 -15.97 -4.20
N ALA A 138 2.73 -14.89 -3.56
CA ALA A 138 2.00 -13.63 -3.50
C ALA A 138 3.01 -12.48 -3.49
N PHE A 139 2.57 -11.28 -3.86
CA PHE A 139 3.35 -10.06 -3.68
C PHE A 139 2.45 -8.81 -3.59
N ALA A 140 2.93 -7.79 -2.89
CA ALA A 140 2.37 -6.43 -2.93
C ALA A 140 3.25 -5.44 -3.71
N ALA A 141 2.62 -4.58 -4.51
CA ALA A 141 3.31 -3.54 -5.28
C ALA A 141 2.55 -2.20 -5.29
N GLY A 142 3.28 -1.09 -5.34
CA GLY A 142 2.73 0.26 -5.35
C GLY A 142 3.68 1.32 -4.80
N TYR A 143 3.51 2.59 -5.19
CA TYR A 143 4.32 3.68 -4.65
C TYR A 143 3.84 4.17 -3.30
N ASN A 144 2.53 4.04 -3.03
CA ASN A 144 1.85 4.45 -1.80
C ASN A 144 0.81 3.38 -1.42
N PRO A 145 0.43 3.25 -0.14
CA PRO A 145 -0.59 2.29 0.31
C PRO A 145 -1.94 2.42 -0.41
N ASN A 146 -2.32 3.64 -0.80
CA ASN A 146 -3.56 3.90 -1.54
C ASN A 146 -3.57 3.32 -2.97
N GLU A 147 -2.39 3.07 -3.56
CA GLU A 147 -2.22 2.50 -4.90
C GLU A 147 -1.74 1.04 -4.85
N ALA A 148 -1.72 0.44 -3.66
CA ALA A 148 -1.26 -0.91 -3.48
C ALA A 148 -2.12 -1.88 -4.32
N VAL A 149 -1.43 -2.84 -4.92
CA VAL A 149 -2.05 -4.02 -5.48
C VAL A 149 -1.50 -5.23 -4.74
N VAL A 150 -2.34 -6.24 -4.57
CA VAL A 150 -1.95 -7.56 -4.08
C VAL A 150 -2.15 -8.54 -5.21
N ALA A 151 -1.10 -9.25 -5.57
CA ALA A 151 -1.14 -10.25 -6.62
C ALA A 151 -0.84 -11.63 -6.03
N VAL A 152 -1.62 -12.63 -6.40
CA VAL A 152 -1.43 -14.02 -5.98
C VAL A 152 -1.38 -14.94 -7.19
N THR A 153 -0.71 -16.08 -7.07
CA THR A 153 -0.67 -17.11 -8.11
C THR A 153 -1.87 -18.06 -8.02
N ARG A 154 -2.17 -18.77 -9.11
CA ARG A 154 -3.18 -19.85 -9.11
C ARG A 154 -2.88 -20.90 -8.05
N GLY A 155 -1.62 -21.28 -7.88
CA GLY A 155 -1.19 -22.22 -6.83
C GLY A 155 -1.51 -21.76 -5.41
N THR A 156 -1.39 -20.46 -5.13
CA THR A 156 -1.79 -19.88 -3.83
C THR A 156 -3.29 -20.01 -3.61
N LEU A 157 -4.10 -19.84 -4.67
CA LEU A 157 -5.56 -19.98 -4.59
C LEU A 157 -6.04 -21.44 -4.45
N THR A 158 -5.36 -22.41 -5.06
CA THR A 158 -5.83 -23.80 -5.10
C THR A 158 -5.20 -24.69 -4.04
N ARG A 159 -4.01 -24.37 -3.53
CA ARG A 159 -3.26 -25.23 -2.59
C ARG A 159 -3.30 -24.76 -1.13
N LEU A 160 -3.71 -23.50 -0.89
CA LEU A 160 -3.86 -22.95 0.46
C LEU A 160 -5.30 -22.99 0.94
N THR A 161 -5.45 -23.35 2.21
CA THR A 161 -6.67 -23.15 2.99
C THR A 161 -6.92 -21.67 3.20
N ARG A 162 -8.11 -21.31 3.68
CA ARG A 162 -8.48 -19.92 3.94
C ARG A 162 -7.53 -19.26 4.96
N ASP A 163 -7.20 -19.95 6.05
CA ASP A 163 -6.34 -19.41 7.10
C ASP A 163 -4.89 -19.25 6.62
N GLU A 164 -4.41 -20.20 5.80
CA GLU A 164 -3.09 -20.11 5.17
C GLU A 164 -3.03 -18.94 4.17
N LEU A 165 -4.08 -18.77 3.36
CA LEU A 165 -4.22 -17.64 2.45
C LEU A 165 -4.24 -16.31 3.22
N GLN A 166 -4.96 -16.24 4.34
CA GLN A 166 -5.01 -15.08 5.21
C GLN A 166 -3.64 -14.76 5.83
N GLY A 167 -2.87 -15.79 6.22
CA GLY A 167 -1.49 -15.62 6.69
C GLY A 167 -0.56 -15.05 5.61
N VAL A 168 -0.65 -15.57 4.38
CA VAL A 168 0.12 -15.07 3.23
C VAL A 168 -0.27 -13.63 2.86
N VAL A 169 -1.57 -13.33 2.76
CA VAL A 169 -2.04 -11.98 2.46
C VAL A 169 -1.68 -11.02 3.60
N GLY A 170 -1.80 -11.43 4.86
CA GLY A 170 -1.40 -10.64 6.02
C GLY A 170 0.09 -10.27 6.00
N HIS A 171 0.96 -11.16 5.52
CA HIS A 171 2.38 -10.87 5.28
C HIS A 171 2.57 -9.78 4.23
N GLU A 172 1.87 -9.86 3.09
CA GLU A 172 1.89 -8.83 2.05
C GLU A 172 1.38 -7.47 2.53
N PHE A 173 0.35 -7.45 3.38
CA PHE A 173 -0.16 -6.22 4.00
C PHE A 173 0.88 -5.55 4.92
N SER A 174 1.75 -6.34 5.57
CA SER A 174 2.86 -5.77 6.33
C SER A 174 3.83 -4.99 5.42
N HIS A 175 4.12 -5.50 4.22
CA HIS A 175 4.94 -4.77 3.24
C HIS A 175 4.27 -3.49 2.73
N ILE A 176 2.94 -3.47 2.64
CA ILE A 176 2.18 -2.26 2.29
C ILE A 176 2.34 -1.20 3.39
N LEU A 177 2.07 -1.58 4.65
CA LEU A 177 2.12 -0.69 5.81
C LEU A 177 3.53 -0.13 6.09
N ASN A 178 4.55 -0.98 5.96
CA ASN A 178 5.95 -0.61 6.21
C ASN A 178 6.60 0.14 5.02
N GLY A 179 5.87 0.33 3.91
CA GLY A 179 6.31 1.08 2.74
C GLY A 179 7.40 0.38 1.92
N ASP A 180 7.49 -0.95 2.02
CA ASP A 180 8.47 -1.80 1.33
C ASP A 180 8.30 -1.73 -0.19
N MET A 181 7.05 -1.65 -0.64
CA MET A 181 6.69 -1.64 -2.06
C MET A 181 7.41 -0.55 -2.85
N ARG A 182 7.51 0.68 -2.29
CA ARG A 182 8.19 1.81 -2.96
C ARG A 182 9.68 1.56 -3.11
N LEU A 183 10.30 0.96 -2.10
CA LEU A 183 11.71 0.58 -2.15
C LEU A 183 11.93 -0.50 -3.20
N ASN A 184 11.06 -1.52 -3.23
CA ASN A 184 11.11 -2.62 -4.18
C ASN A 184 10.95 -2.16 -5.63
N LEU A 185 10.00 -1.25 -5.90
CA LEU A 185 9.81 -0.64 -7.23
C LEU A 185 11.03 0.14 -7.71
N LYS A 186 11.66 0.95 -6.84
CA LYS A 186 12.90 1.65 -7.19
C LYS A 186 14.03 0.68 -7.48
N LEU A 187 14.16 -0.36 -6.66
CA LEU A 187 15.13 -1.42 -6.85
C LEU A 187 14.94 -2.15 -8.17
N LEU A 188 13.70 -2.41 -8.57
CA LEU A 188 13.36 -3.04 -9.84
C LEU A 188 13.89 -2.24 -11.04
N GLY A 189 13.64 -0.93 -11.08
CA GLY A 189 14.16 -0.06 -12.14
C GLY A 189 15.69 0.02 -12.16
N VAL A 190 16.29 0.13 -10.98
CA VAL A 190 17.74 0.21 -10.77
C VAL A 190 18.46 -1.07 -11.20
N LEU A 191 17.91 -2.24 -10.85
CA LEU A 191 18.43 -3.54 -11.26
C LEU A 191 18.31 -3.74 -12.77
N PHE A 192 17.20 -3.30 -13.38
CA PHE A 192 17.03 -3.33 -14.83
C PHE A 192 18.10 -2.51 -15.55
N GLY A 193 18.47 -1.33 -15.02
CA GLY A 193 19.59 -0.54 -15.56
C GLY A 193 20.92 -1.29 -15.56
N ILE A 194 21.23 -2.04 -14.50
CA ILE A 194 22.44 -2.90 -14.48
C ILE A 194 22.28 -4.08 -15.43
N GLU A 195 21.10 -4.71 -15.47
CA GLU A 195 20.79 -5.85 -16.34
C GLU A 195 21.03 -5.51 -17.82
N MET A 196 20.68 -4.28 -18.24
CA MET A 196 20.91 -3.80 -19.59
C MET A 196 22.38 -3.91 -20.05
N VAL A 197 23.35 -3.82 -19.14
CA VAL A 197 24.77 -4.01 -19.46
C VAL A 197 25.05 -5.47 -19.86
N GLY A 198 24.49 -6.41 -19.08
CA GLY A 198 24.64 -7.84 -19.35
C GLY A 198 23.88 -8.29 -20.59
N ASP A 199 22.65 -7.78 -20.77
CA ASP A 199 21.82 -8.00 -21.95
C ASP A 199 22.47 -7.46 -23.22
N PHE A 200 23.16 -6.33 -23.14
CA PHE A 200 23.93 -5.79 -24.26
C PHE A 200 25.08 -6.72 -24.66
N GLY A 201 25.80 -7.26 -23.68
CA GLY A 201 26.82 -8.30 -23.92
C GLY A 201 26.23 -9.55 -24.59
N ARG A 202 25.11 -10.07 -24.05
CA ARG A 202 24.40 -11.24 -24.58
C ARG A 202 23.95 -11.03 -26.04
N LYS A 203 23.28 -9.91 -26.32
CA LYS A 203 22.84 -9.57 -27.68
C LYS A 203 24.00 -9.41 -28.65
N THR A 204 25.14 -8.90 -28.19
CA THR A 204 26.36 -8.82 -29.01
C THR A 204 26.87 -10.22 -29.36
N MET A 205 26.88 -11.15 -28.40
CA MET A 205 27.25 -12.55 -28.66
C MET A 205 26.27 -13.23 -29.64
N GLU A 206 24.97 -13.08 -29.42
CA GLU A 206 23.93 -13.62 -30.30
C GLU A 206 24.09 -13.06 -31.72
N PHE A 207 24.30 -11.75 -31.87
CA PHE A 207 24.54 -11.12 -33.16
C PHE A 207 25.75 -11.72 -33.90
N VAL A 208 26.86 -11.95 -33.21
CA VAL A 208 28.07 -12.56 -33.79
C VAL A 208 27.83 -14.02 -34.19
N LEU A 209 27.07 -14.77 -33.39
CA LEU A 209 26.75 -16.18 -33.65
C LEU A 209 25.76 -16.35 -34.81
N TYR A 210 24.70 -15.54 -34.87
CA TYR A 210 23.69 -15.61 -35.94
C TYR A 210 24.16 -15.00 -37.27
N SER A 211 25.08 -14.03 -37.24
CA SER A 211 25.69 -13.48 -38.47
C SER A 211 26.60 -14.50 -39.20
N SER A 212 26.81 -15.69 -38.65
CA SER A 212 27.66 -16.73 -39.24
C SER A 212 26.92 -17.75 -40.13
N ASP A 213 25.59 -17.69 -40.26
CA ASP A 213 24.79 -18.82 -40.81
C ASP A 213 24.38 -18.70 -42.29
N ASP A 214 24.78 -17.66 -43.03
CA ASP A 214 24.23 -17.40 -44.38
C ASP A 214 25.22 -17.49 -45.55
N SER A 215 26.38 -18.16 -45.41
CA SER A 215 27.15 -18.54 -46.62
C SER A 215 28.02 -19.79 -46.47
N VAL A 216 27.73 -20.74 -47.35
CA VAL A 216 28.52 -21.93 -47.68
C VAL A 216 29.84 -21.49 -48.33
N THR A 217 30.79 -20.94 -47.58
CA THR A 217 32.19 -20.83 -48.03
C THR A 217 33.13 -20.79 -46.82
N VAL A 218 34.17 -21.61 -46.88
CA VAL A 218 35.14 -21.89 -45.81
C VAL A 218 35.68 -20.61 -45.13
N ARG A 219 35.44 -20.55 -43.81
CA ARG A 219 35.81 -19.54 -42.81
C ARG A 219 37.19 -18.89 -42.98
N LYS A 220 37.21 -17.56 -43.03
CA LYS A 220 38.15 -16.77 -42.21
C LYS A 220 37.34 -16.15 -41.07
N ILE A 221 37.50 -16.66 -39.85
CA ILE A 221 37.03 -15.94 -38.66
C ILE A 221 37.87 -14.66 -38.60
N THR A 222 37.29 -13.53 -39.00
CA THR A 222 37.98 -12.24 -38.96
C THR A 222 38.31 -11.90 -37.50
N VAL A 223 39.46 -11.26 -37.27
CA VAL A 223 39.87 -10.72 -35.94
C VAL A 223 38.73 -9.92 -35.29
N PHE A 224 37.93 -9.23 -36.11
CA PHE A 224 36.73 -8.52 -35.69
C PHE A 224 35.68 -9.41 -34.97
N HIS A 225 35.39 -10.61 -35.48
CA HIS A 225 34.41 -11.52 -34.86
C HIS A 225 34.89 -12.05 -33.51
N ILE A 226 36.19 -12.36 -33.39
CA ILE A 226 36.79 -12.80 -32.12
C ILE A 226 36.77 -11.65 -31.11
N ALA A 227 37.11 -10.43 -31.53
CA ALA A 227 37.08 -9.24 -30.70
C ALA A 227 35.64 -8.90 -30.25
N ALA A 228 34.66 -8.99 -31.15
CA ALA A 228 33.25 -8.75 -30.84
C ALA A 228 32.67 -9.83 -29.90
N LEU A 229 33.05 -11.10 -30.07
CA LEU A 229 32.66 -12.18 -29.16
C LEU A 229 33.29 -11.99 -27.76
N ALA A 230 34.59 -11.68 -27.70
CA ALA A 230 35.28 -11.39 -26.44
C ALA A 230 34.66 -10.18 -25.72
N PHE A 231 34.31 -9.14 -26.47
CA PHE A 231 33.57 -7.99 -25.97
C PHE A 231 32.21 -8.40 -25.39
N GLY A 232 31.41 -9.16 -26.15
CA GLY A 232 30.09 -9.62 -25.72
C GLY A 232 30.15 -10.47 -24.44
N VAL A 233 31.07 -11.43 -24.38
CA VAL A 233 31.31 -12.28 -23.19
C VAL A 233 31.69 -11.43 -21.99
N THR A 234 32.56 -10.43 -22.19
CA THR A 234 33.03 -9.63 -21.06
C THR A 234 31.94 -8.72 -20.50
N PHE A 235 31.15 -8.07 -21.35
CA PHE A 235 29.99 -7.27 -20.91
C PHE A 235 28.92 -8.13 -20.25
N PHE A 236 28.69 -9.35 -20.75
CA PHE A 236 27.82 -10.31 -20.10
C PHE A 236 28.30 -10.65 -18.68
N VAL A 237 29.59 -10.95 -18.50
CA VAL A 237 30.19 -11.24 -17.18
C VAL A 237 30.13 -10.02 -16.25
N ILE A 238 30.49 -8.83 -16.72
CA ILE A 238 30.42 -7.59 -15.91
C ILE A 238 28.98 -7.32 -15.47
N GLY A 239 28.02 -7.40 -16.40
CA GLY A 239 26.60 -7.22 -16.10
C GLY A 239 26.11 -8.24 -15.07
N TYR A 240 26.49 -9.50 -15.22
CA TYR A 240 26.14 -10.57 -14.27
C TYR A 240 26.75 -10.34 -12.87
N ILE A 241 28.00 -9.87 -12.79
CA ILE A 241 28.65 -9.48 -11.53
C ILE A 241 27.91 -8.29 -10.90
N GLY A 242 27.52 -7.30 -11.70
CA GLY A 242 26.70 -6.18 -11.26
C GLY A 242 25.37 -6.64 -10.65
N LEU A 243 24.68 -7.55 -11.35
CA LEU A 243 23.44 -8.18 -10.86
C LEU A 243 23.66 -8.97 -9.58
N PHE A 244 24.77 -9.72 -9.49
CA PHE A 244 25.17 -10.47 -8.31
C PHE A 244 25.29 -9.57 -7.07
N PHE A 245 26.05 -8.47 -7.18
CA PHE A 245 26.20 -7.53 -6.06
C PHE A 245 24.90 -6.78 -5.76
N GLY A 246 24.11 -6.44 -6.78
CA GLY A 246 22.78 -5.86 -6.61
C GLY A 246 21.85 -6.75 -5.78
N ARG A 247 21.85 -8.06 -6.06
CA ARG A 247 21.10 -9.07 -5.29
C ARG A 247 21.59 -9.20 -3.86
N LEU A 248 22.90 -9.19 -3.64
CA LEU A 248 23.51 -9.29 -2.32
C LEU A 248 23.14 -8.09 -1.43
N ILE A 249 23.26 -6.87 -1.97
CA ILE A 249 22.88 -5.63 -1.29
C ILE A 249 21.40 -5.69 -0.88
N LYS A 250 20.53 -6.15 -1.79
CA LYS A 250 19.10 -6.28 -1.53
C LYS A 250 18.79 -7.30 -0.44
N SER A 251 19.35 -8.51 -0.55
CA SER A 251 19.13 -9.60 0.41
C SER A 251 19.53 -9.17 1.83
N ALA A 252 20.63 -8.43 1.98
CA ALA A 252 21.06 -7.89 3.27
C ALA A 252 20.04 -6.90 3.89
N VAL A 253 19.37 -6.09 3.07
CA VAL A 253 18.38 -5.09 3.53
C VAL A 253 16.98 -5.68 3.71
N SER A 254 16.60 -6.69 2.93
CA SER A 254 15.27 -7.30 2.95
C SER A 254 15.07 -8.28 4.12
N ARG A 255 16.08 -9.08 4.51
CA ARG A 255 15.93 -10.13 5.54
C ARG A 255 15.28 -9.67 6.85
N GLN A 256 15.65 -8.50 7.36
CA GLN A 256 15.05 -7.97 8.60
C GLN A 256 13.57 -7.59 8.42
N ARG A 257 13.19 -7.11 7.23
CA ARG A 257 11.82 -6.73 6.89
C ARG A 257 10.93 -7.95 6.75
N GLU A 258 11.45 -9.03 6.18
CA GLU A 258 10.75 -10.31 6.08
C GLU A 258 10.38 -10.88 7.46
N PHE A 259 11.28 -10.82 8.44
CA PHE A 259 10.98 -11.27 9.81
C PHE A 259 9.94 -10.39 10.50
N LEU A 260 9.96 -9.08 10.24
CA LEU A 260 8.94 -8.16 10.74
C LEU A 260 7.59 -8.46 10.08
N ALA A 261 7.58 -8.72 8.77
CA ALA A 261 6.39 -9.08 8.02
C ALA A 261 5.78 -10.40 8.51
N ASP A 262 6.59 -11.40 8.82
CA ASP A 262 6.14 -12.66 9.45
C ASP A 262 5.47 -12.41 10.80
N ALA A 263 6.10 -11.61 11.66
CA ALA A 263 5.53 -11.28 12.97
C ALA A 263 4.22 -10.48 12.85
N SER A 264 4.16 -9.50 11.93
CA SER A 264 2.94 -8.72 11.66
C SER A 264 1.83 -9.59 11.10
N ALA A 265 2.12 -10.54 10.20
CA ALA A 265 1.13 -11.46 9.66
C ALA A 265 0.48 -12.29 10.77
N VAL A 266 1.29 -12.82 11.70
CA VAL A 266 0.78 -13.54 12.89
C VAL A 266 -0.02 -12.60 13.78
N GLN A 267 0.39 -11.34 13.94
CA GLN A 267 -0.34 -10.34 14.72
C GLN A 267 -1.70 -9.99 14.09
N PHE A 268 -1.77 -9.81 12.78
CA PHE A 268 -3.00 -9.47 12.05
C PHE A 268 -4.00 -10.62 12.08
N THR A 269 -3.53 -11.84 11.80
CA THR A 269 -4.37 -13.04 11.74
C THR A 269 -4.67 -13.63 13.12
N ARG A 270 -3.85 -13.34 14.13
CA ARG A 270 -3.83 -14.00 15.44
C ARG A 270 -3.69 -15.53 15.34
N ASN A 271 -3.19 -16.02 14.20
CA ASN A 271 -3.09 -17.43 13.90
C ASN A 271 -1.68 -17.74 13.34
N PRO A 272 -0.74 -18.23 14.17
CA PRO A 272 0.60 -18.58 13.71
C PRO A 272 0.59 -19.72 12.68
N ASP A 273 -0.42 -20.60 12.74
CA ASP A 273 -0.55 -21.73 11.81
C ASP A 273 -0.95 -21.30 10.40
N GLY A 274 -1.57 -20.13 10.22
CA GLY A 274 -1.89 -19.60 8.89
C GLY A 274 -0.63 -19.42 8.05
N LEU A 275 0.24 -18.48 8.42
CA LEU A 275 1.50 -18.26 7.71
C LEU A 275 2.45 -19.47 7.86
N GLY A 276 2.50 -20.08 9.05
CA GLY A 276 3.37 -21.23 9.33
C GLY A 276 3.11 -22.43 8.40
N ASN A 277 1.86 -22.83 8.22
CA ASN A 277 1.52 -23.96 7.34
C ASN A 277 1.69 -23.62 5.86
N ALA A 278 1.39 -22.38 5.45
CA ALA A 278 1.68 -21.91 4.10
C ALA A 278 3.18 -22.03 3.77
N LEU A 279 4.06 -21.57 4.68
CA LEU A 279 5.52 -21.70 4.54
C LEU A 279 5.98 -23.17 4.52
N ARG A 280 5.39 -24.04 5.35
CA ARG A 280 5.68 -25.49 5.33
C ARG A 280 5.30 -26.14 4.00
N LYS A 281 4.16 -25.73 3.40
CA LYS A 281 3.68 -26.18 2.08
C LYS A 281 4.58 -25.70 0.95
N ILE A 282 5.00 -24.45 0.98
CA ILE A 282 5.99 -23.88 0.05
C ILE A 282 7.28 -24.70 0.07
N GLY A 283 7.81 -24.99 1.27
CA GLY A 283 9.01 -25.82 1.42
C GLY A 283 8.83 -27.25 0.90
N GLY A 284 7.65 -27.83 1.06
CA GLY A 284 7.32 -29.16 0.53
C GLY A 284 7.28 -29.20 -1.00
N LEU A 285 6.68 -28.19 -1.64
CA LEU A 285 6.67 -28.04 -3.10
C LEU A 285 8.09 -27.92 -3.67
N SER A 286 8.93 -27.08 -3.05
CA SER A 286 10.33 -26.93 -3.47
C SER A 286 11.15 -28.22 -3.33
N ARG A 287 10.76 -29.16 -2.47
CA ARG A 287 11.43 -30.46 -2.32
C ARG A 287 11.00 -31.47 -3.38
N LYS A 288 9.72 -31.46 -3.77
CA LYS A 288 9.14 -32.48 -4.66
C LYS A 288 9.23 -32.15 -6.15
N SER A 289 9.32 -30.88 -6.54
CA SER A 289 9.22 -30.50 -7.94
C SER A 289 10.39 -29.62 -8.41
N PHE A 290 11.15 -30.14 -9.37
CA PHE A 290 12.13 -29.37 -10.16
C PHE A 290 11.45 -28.44 -11.20
N SER A 291 10.10 -28.46 -11.31
CA SER A 291 9.31 -27.62 -12.23
C SER A 291 8.06 -26.93 -11.63
N GLY A 292 7.61 -27.26 -10.42
CA GLY A 292 6.36 -26.74 -9.82
C GLY A 292 6.52 -25.64 -8.75
N ALA A 293 7.75 -25.26 -8.39
CA ALA A 293 8.02 -24.18 -7.45
C ALA A 293 8.35 -22.84 -8.14
N TYR A 294 8.17 -22.78 -9.47
CA TYR A 294 8.71 -21.73 -10.32
C TYR A 294 7.60 -20.81 -10.80
N ILE A 295 8.00 -19.60 -11.19
CA ILE A 295 7.14 -18.70 -11.95
C ILE A 295 7.68 -18.73 -13.38
N GLU A 296 6.90 -19.28 -14.32
CA GLU A 296 7.27 -19.47 -15.72
C GLU A 296 6.99 -18.21 -16.56
N HIS A 297 7.36 -17.05 -16.04
CA HIS A 297 7.19 -15.77 -16.73
C HIS A 297 8.53 -15.20 -17.21
N ARG A 298 8.56 -14.55 -18.38
CA ARG A 298 9.78 -13.91 -18.94
C ARG A 298 10.42 -12.91 -17.97
N ASN A 299 9.58 -12.22 -17.19
CA ASN A 299 10.01 -11.24 -16.19
C ASN A 299 10.16 -11.83 -14.78
N ALA A 300 9.99 -13.14 -14.59
CA ALA A 300 10.01 -13.78 -13.28
C ALA A 300 11.35 -13.60 -12.55
N GLU A 301 12.47 -13.58 -13.29
CA GLU A 301 13.78 -13.32 -12.69
C GLU A 301 13.89 -11.88 -12.17
N GLN A 302 13.40 -10.91 -12.95
CA GLN A 302 13.39 -9.49 -12.59
C GLN A 302 12.47 -9.23 -11.37
N LEU A 303 11.32 -9.91 -11.33
CA LEU A 303 10.29 -9.82 -10.29
C LEU A 303 10.51 -10.75 -9.09
N SER A 304 11.50 -11.64 -9.16
CA SER A 304 11.73 -12.75 -8.21
C SER A 304 11.78 -12.34 -6.73
N HIS A 305 12.15 -11.10 -6.50
CA HIS A 305 12.32 -10.50 -5.18
C HIS A 305 11.04 -9.92 -4.57
N LEU A 306 9.96 -9.82 -5.34
CA LEU A 306 8.66 -9.39 -4.86
C LEU A 306 7.87 -10.57 -4.31
N PHE A 307 8.10 -11.76 -4.88
CA PHE A 307 7.36 -12.96 -4.53
C PHE A 307 7.72 -13.48 -3.14
N LEU A 308 6.73 -13.97 -2.41
CA LEU A 308 6.88 -14.54 -1.06
C LEU A 308 7.86 -15.73 -0.97
N SER A 309 8.09 -16.47 -2.06
CA SER A 309 9.01 -17.60 -2.16
C SER A 309 10.00 -17.46 -3.32
N ALA A 310 11.22 -17.97 -3.11
CA ALA A 310 12.32 -17.86 -4.07
C ALA A 310 12.07 -18.66 -5.35
N VAL A 311 12.30 -18.00 -6.50
CA VAL A 311 12.10 -18.54 -7.86
C VAL A 311 13.16 -19.57 -8.29
N ARG A 312 14.30 -19.71 -7.58
CA ARG A 312 15.36 -20.69 -7.93
C ARG A 312 16.12 -21.22 -6.69
N PRO A 313 16.03 -22.52 -6.36
CA PRO A 313 16.92 -23.15 -5.38
C PRO A 313 18.17 -23.69 -6.08
N ASN A 314 19.20 -22.86 -6.30
CA ASN A 314 20.54 -23.39 -6.61
C ASN A 314 21.27 -23.77 -5.32
N LEU A 315 22.21 -24.73 -5.39
CA LEU A 315 23.04 -25.22 -4.28
C LEU A 315 23.81 -24.12 -3.49
N MET A 316 23.86 -22.89 -4.00
CA MET A 316 24.43 -21.70 -3.36
C MET A 316 23.37 -20.76 -2.72
N ALA A 317 22.11 -21.18 -2.57
CA ALA A 317 20.98 -20.30 -2.20
C ALA A 317 21.07 -19.59 -0.84
N GLY A 318 21.83 -20.10 0.13
CA GLY A 318 21.83 -19.56 1.50
C GLY A 318 22.26 -18.10 1.62
N LEU A 319 23.15 -17.63 0.74
CA LEU A 319 23.63 -16.25 0.72
C LEU A 319 22.83 -15.33 -0.23
N PHE A 320 22.14 -15.90 -1.22
CA PHE A 320 21.47 -15.17 -2.32
C PHE A 320 19.94 -15.19 -2.26
N ALA A 321 19.35 -15.92 -1.32
CA ALA A 321 17.90 -15.88 -1.12
C ALA A 321 17.48 -14.45 -0.75
N THR A 322 16.53 -13.91 -1.51
CA THR A 322 15.87 -12.64 -1.19
C THR A 322 15.12 -12.73 0.14
N HIS A 323 14.70 -13.95 0.52
CA HIS A 323 14.06 -14.26 1.79
C HIS A 323 15.04 -14.97 2.75
N PRO A 324 14.87 -14.77 4.07
CA PRO A 324 15.57 -15.57 5.07
C PRO A 324 15.33 -17.08 4.86
N PRO A 325 16.25 -17.94 5.31
CA PRO A 325 16.09 -19.37 5.21
C PRO A 325 14.77 -19.82 5.84
N LEU A 326 14.00 -20.63 5.11
CA LEU A 326 12.64 -21.07 5.51
C LEU A 326 12.60 -21.68 6.91
N ARG A 327 13.62 -22.48 7.26
CA ARG A 327 13.75 -23.10 8.59
C ARG A 327 13.84 -22.05 9.70
N GLU A 328 14.54 -20.95 9.47
CA GLU A 328 14.65 -19.86 10.45
C GLU A 328 13.31 -19.13 10.62
N ARG A 329 12.60 -18.84 9.52
CA ARG A 329 11.25 -18.24 9.57
C ARG A 329 10.29 -19.12 10.38
N LEU A 330 10.24 -20.41 10.07
CA LEU A 330 9.40 -21.38 10.78
C LEU A 330 9.78 -21.50 12.27
N ARG A 331 11.08 -21.51 12.59
CA ARG A 331 11.55 -21.55 13.98
C ARG A 331 11.17 -20.30 14.76
N ARG A 332 11.14 -19.12 14.13
CA ARG A 332 10.69 -17.88 14.78
C ARG A 332 9.17 -17.85 14.99
N ILE A 333 8.39 -18.39 14.05
CA ILE A 333 6.93 -18.47 14.17
C ILE A 333 6.51 -19.47 15.26
N TYR A 334 7.12 -20.67 15.27
CA TYR A 334 6.71 -21.75 16.17
C TYR A 334 7.54 -21.90 17.44
N GLY A 335 8.69 -21.21 17.53
CA GLY A 335 9.68 -21.41 18.60
C GLY A 335 10.45 -22.74 18.52
N ARG A 336 10.15 -23.60 17.55
CA ARG A 336 10.73 -24.94 17.35
C ARG A 336 10.86 -25.28 15.87
N ASP A 337 11.69 -26.28 15.56
CA ASP A 337 11.73 -26.86 14.22
C ASP A 337 10.43 -27.64 13.92
N VAL A 338 9.90 -27.48 12.71
CA VAL A 338 8.67 -28.15 12.24
C VAL A 338 8.88 -28.80 10.88
N ALA A 339 8.20 -29.92 10.63
CA ALA A 339 8.29 -30.67 9.39
C ALA A 339 7.57 -29.96 8.23
N LEU A 340 8.10 -30.07 7.01
CA LEU A 340 7.44 -29.53 5.81
C LEU A 340 6.15 -30.30 5.49
N LEU A 341 5.21 -29.63 4.83
CA LEU A 341 3.90 -30.19 4.46
C LEU A 341 3.83 -30.38 2.95
N ASP A 342 3.06 -31.37 2.51
CA ASP A 342 2.68 -31.49 1.10
C ASP A 342 1.62 -30.45 0.75
N ALA A 343 1.71 -29.87 -0.44
CA ALA A 343 0.77 -28.87 -0.93
C ALA A 343 -0.02 -29.41 -2.12
N GLN A 344 -0.87 -30.41 -1.87
CA GLN A 344 -1.81 -30.89 -2.87
C GLN A 344 -2.86 -29.82 -3.16
N GLU A 345 -3.40 -29.81 -4.38
CA GLU A 345 -4.52 -28.95 -4.69
C GLU A 345 -5.76 -29.39 -3.92
N MET A 346 -6.47 -28.42 -3.38
CA MET A 346 -7.70 -28.65 -2.65
C MET A 346 -8.84 -28.90 -3.65
N PRO A 347 -9.69 -29.93 -3.43
CA PRO A 347 -10.92 -30.12 -4.19
C PRO A 347 -11.81 -28.87 -4.09
N ALA A 348 -12.50 -28.52 -5.18
CA ALA A 348 -13.41 -27.36 -5.21
C ALA A 348 -14.59 -27.49 -4.20
N GLU A 349 -14.95 -28.73 -3.84
CA GLU A 349 -16.01 -29.05 -2.88
C GLU A 349 -15.66 -28.75 -1.41
N ASP A 350 -14.37 -28.67 -1.05
CA ASP A 350 -13.93 -28.39 0.32
C ASP A 350 -13.88 -26.87 0.65
N VAL A 351 -14.25 -26.01 -0.30
CA VAL A 351 -14.30 -24.55 -0.15
C VAL A 351 -15.68 -24.07 0.31
N VAL A 352 -16.35 -24.85 1.18
CA VAL A 352 -17.65 -24.46 1.76
C VAL A 352 -17.42 -23.48 2.90
N PHE A 353 -18.09 -22.33 2.82
CA PHE A 353 -18.18 -21.37 3.91
C PHE A 353 -19.05 -21.96 5.02
N PRO A 354 -18.52 -22.24 6.22
CA PRO A 354 -19.39 -22.50 7.36
C PRO A 354 -20.03 -21.16 7.72
N VAL A 355 -21.29 -20.95 7.31
CA VAL A 355 -22.13 -19.96 7.97
C VAL A 355 -22.34 -20.48 9.40
N PRO A 356 -21.88 -19.78 10.45
CA PRO A 356 -22.11 -20.22 11.81
C PRO A 356 -23.62 -20.18 12.07
N THR A 357 -24.27 -21.34 12.04
CA THR A 357 -25.67 -21.54 12.44
C THR A 357 -25.80 -21.90 13.92
N GLY A 358 -24.67 -21.90 14.66
CA GLY A 358 -24.66 -22.14 16.10
C GLY A 358 -24.92 -20.86 16.89
N SER A 359 -26.03 -20.81 17.60
CA SER A 359 -26.22 -19.91 18.75
C SER A 359 -25.10 -20.16 19.77
N LEU A 360 -24.40 -19.11 20.17
CA LEU A 360 -23.44 -19.17 21.28
C LEU A 360 -24.16 -19.66 22.55
N PRO A 361 -23.60 -20.60 23.32
CA PRO A 361 -24.14 -20.95 24.63
C PRO A 361 -24.00 -19.75 25.59
N ASP A 362 -25.00 -19.56 26.45
CA ASP A 362 -25.02 -18.52 27.50
C ASP A 362 -23.83 -18.70 28.46
N ILE A 363 -22.78 -17.90 28.26
CA ILE A 363 -21.66 -17.78 29.18
C ILE A 363 -21.80 -16.44 29.90
N ALA A 364 -21.99 -16.49 31.22
CA ALA A 364 -22.08 -15.31 32.07
C ALA A 364 -20.79 -14.47 32.01
N TYR A 365 -20.93 -13.16 31.81
CA TYR A 365 -19.84 -12.20 31.79
C TYR A 365 -19.20 -12.08 33.17
N ALA A 366 -18.01 -12.64 33.36
CA ALA A 366 -17.18 -12.39 34.54
C ALA A 366 -16.49 -11.02 34.40
N ALA A 367 -17.13 -9.97 34.93
CA ALA A 367 -16.53 -8.65 35.07
C ALA A 367 -15.58 -8.63 36.28
N SER A 368 -14.34 -9.06 36.09
CA SER A 368 -13.27 -8.81 37.07
C SER A 368 -11.88 -8.86 36.42
N SER A 369 -11.34 -7.68 36.08
CA SER A 369 -9.90 -7.32 36.26
C SER A 369 -9.46 -6.02 35.53
N LEU A 370 -10.32 -5.00 35.40
CA LEU A 370 -9.92 -3.72 34.77
C LEU A 370 -9.33 -2.69 35.75
N ALA A 371 -9.07 -3.08 37.00
CA ALA A 371 -8.69 -2.14 38.06
C ALA A 371 -7.16 -2.00 38.31
N GLU A 372 -6.28 -2.75 37.64
CA GLU A 372 -4.85 -2.80 38.02
C GLU A 372 -3.84 -2.37 36.94
N MET A 373 -4.23 -1.64 35.89
CA MET A 373 -3.27 -1.15 34.90
C MET A 373 -3.18 0.38 34.89
N LYS A 374 -2.64 0.93 35.98
CA LYS A 374 -2.33 2.36 36.14
C LYS A 374 -0.84 2.58 36.43
N SER A 375 0.03 2.17 35.50
CA SER A 375 1.42 2.68 35.38
C SER A 375 2.10 2.09 34.14
N ASP A 376 2.01 2.82 33.03
CA ASP A 376 3.00 2.94 31.94
C ASP A 376 2.30 3.35 30.63
N LEU A 377 1.88 4.61 30.61
CA LEU A 377 1.05 5.21 29.55
C LEU A 377 1.86 5.99 28.50
N LEU A 378 3.16 5.71 28.38
CA LEU A 378 4.06 6.46 27.48
C LEU A 378 4.56 5.67 26.26
N ALA A 379 4.22 4.38 26.11
CA ALA A 379 4.72 3.54 25.00
C ALA A 379 3.64 2.88 24.11
N SER A 380 2.34 3.16 24.33
CA SER A 380 1.25 2.33 23.80
C SER A 380 0.32 2.97 22.76
N THR A 381 0.64 4.15 22.20
CA THR A 381 -0.24 4.79 21.20
C THR A 381 -0.49 3.95 19.96
N ASP A 382 0.50 3.15 19.55
CA ASP A 382 0.45 2.43 18.28
C ASP A 382 -0.14 1.03 18.42
N ALA A 383 0.03 0.43 19.60
CA ALA A 383 -0.72 -0.76 19.96
C ALA A 383 -2.21 -0.42 20.01
N ILE A 384 -2.58 0.67 20.69
CA ILE A 384 -3.96 1.16 20.83
C ILE A 384 -4.57 1.57 19.48
N ALA A 385 -3.80 2.22 18.59
CA ALA A 385 -4.26 2.57 17.24
C ALA A 385 -4.48 1.33 16.36
N ALA A 386 -3.60 0.32 16.46
CA ALA A 386 -3.78 -0.96 15.75
C ALA A 386 -4.98 -1.76 16.30
N THR A 387 -5.18 -1.81 17.63
CA THR A 387 -6.38 -2.45 18.22
C THR A 387 -7.65 -1.71 17.83
N ALA A 388 -7.61 -0.38 17.72
CA ALA A 388 -8.75 0.41 17.30
C ALA A 388 -9.10 0.26 15.82
N ALA A 389 -8.09 0.25 14.94
CA ALA A 389 -8.28 -0.06 13.53
C ALA A 389 -8.84 -1.47 13.35
N GLN A 390 -8.33 -2.45 14.09
CA GLN A 390 -8.81 -3.83 14.07
C GLN A 390 -10.23 -3.97 14.65
N ALA A 391 -10.56 -3.27 15.73
CA ALA A 391 -11.90 -3.25 16.32
C ALA A 391 -12.91 -2.59 15.36
N TYR A 392 -12.51 -1.50 14.71
CA TYR A 392 -13.30 -0.80 13.71
C TYR A 392 -13.51 -1.65 12.45
N GLY A 393 -12.46 -2.28 11.94
CA GLY A 393 -12.53 -3.21 10.81
C GLY A 393 -13.41 -4.44 11.11
N GLY A 394 -13.29 -5.00 12.32
CA GLY A 394 -14.16 -6.08 12.78
C GLY A 394 -15.62 -5.66 12.98
N ALA A 395 -15.90 -4.40 13.31
CA ALA A 395 -17.26 -3.86 13.37
C ALA A 395 -17.84 -3.62 11.97
N LEU A 396 -17.05 -3.11 11.03
CA LEU A 396 -17.42 -2.95 9.61
C LEU A 396 -17.84 -4.28 8.98
N ALA A 397 -17.09 -5.37 9.23
CA ALA A 397 -17.41 -6.70 8.70
C ALA A 397 -18.71 -7.30 9.25
N LYS A 398 -19.23 -6.76 10.37
CA LYS A 398 -20.49 -7.19 10.98
C LYS A 398 -21.69 -6.36 10.51
N ILE A 399 -21.47 -5.32 9.69
CA ILE A 399 -22.56 -4.49 9.19
C ILE A 399 -23.41 -5.34 8.24
N ARG A 400 -24.64 -5.63 8.66
CA ARG A 400 -25.67 -6.26 7.83
C ARG A 400 -26.37 -5.17 7.04
N LEU A 401 -26.02 -5.02 5.77
CA LEU A 401 -26.69 -4.10 4.85
C LEU A 401 -27.94 -4.75 4.26
N CYS A 402 -28.93 -3.94 3.86
CA CYS A 402 -30.01 -4.46 3.03
C CYS A 402 -29.44 -4.92 1.67
N PRO A 403 -30.00 -5.95 1.03
CA PRO A 403 -29.43 -6.54 -0.19
C PRO A 403 -29.16 -5.51 -1.30
N GLU A 404 -30.01 -4.48 -1.39
CA GLU A 404 -29.89 -3.40 -2.37
C GLU A 404 -28.66 -2.51 -2.14
N ILE A 405 -28.35 -2.16 -0.89
CA ILE A 405 -27.16 -1.37 -0.55
C ILE A 405 -25.93 -2.26 -0.62
N ASP A 406 -25.99 -3.49 -0.10
CA ASP A 406 -24.89 -4.44 -0.09
C ASP A 406 -24.32 -4.67 -1.51
N GLN A 407 -25.20 -4.96 -2.47
CA GLN A 407 -24.79 -5.11 -3.87
C GLN A 407 -24.23 -3.80 -4.46
N ALA A 408 -24.86 -2.66 -4.15
CA ALA A 408 -24.48 -1.38 -4.72
C ALA A 408 -23.14 -0.84 -4.18
N VAL A 409 -22.74 -1.23 -2.96
CA VAL A 409 -21.47 -0.85 -2.34
C VAL A 409 -20.28 -1.47 -3.08
N HIS A 410 -20.45 -2.67 -3.63
CA HIS A 410 -19.41 -3.40 -4.36
C HIS A 410 -19.44 -3.20 -5.88
N ASP A 411 -20.42 -2.48 -6.42
CA ASP A 411 -20.55 -2.19 -7.86
C ASP A 411 -19.96 -0.81 -8.21
N PRO A 412 -18.92 -0.74 -9.07
CA PRO A 412 -18.30 0.53 -9.50
C PRO A 412 -19.28 1.54 -10.10
N TYR A 413 -20.37 1.10 -10.73
CA TYR A 413 -21.36 1.99 -11.34
C TYR A 413 -22.48 2.41 -10.38
N ALA A 414 -22.79 1.58 -9.37
CA ALA A 414 -23.80 1.91 -8.38
C ALA A 414 -23.23 2.67 -7.18
N ALA A 415 -21.96 2.47 -6.81
CA ALA A 415 -21.32 3.15 -5.69
C ALA A 415 -21.38 4.70 -5.80
N PRO A 416 -21.17 5.34 -6.97
CA PRO A 416 -21.38 6.80 -7.09
C PRO A 416 -22.79 7.26 -6.71
N LEU A 417 -23.81 6.44 -7.00
CA LEU A 417 -25.20 6.76 -6.66
C LEU A 417 -25.44 6.73 -5.15
N LEU A 418 -24.80 5.80 -4.43
CA LEU A 418 -24.80 5.77 -2.98
C LEU A 418 -24.07 6.99 -2.37
N VAL A 419 -23.01 7.50 -3.02
CA VAL A 419 -22.34 8.74 -2.58
C VAL A 419 -23.29 9.92 -2.68
N TYR A 420 -24.02 10.04 -3.79
CA TYR A 420 -25.05 11.08 -3.94
C TYR A 420 -26.19 10.90 -2.94
N ALA A 421 -26.57 9.67 -2.64
CA ALA A 421 -27.60 9.37 -1.64
C ALA A 421 -27.19 9.79 -0.21
N LEU A 422 -25.91 9.61 0.17
CA LEU A 422 -25.37 10.08 1.44
C LEU A 422 -25.45 11.62 1.59
N LEU A 423 -25.40 12.37 0.48
CA LEU A 423 -25.53 13.84 0.48
C LEU A 423 -26.97 14.33 0.58
N LEU A 424 -27.95 13.56 0.11
CA LEU A 424 -29.33 14.05 0.00
C LEU A 424 -30.05 14.24 1.34
N GLY A 425 -29.54 13.65 2.42
CA GLY A 425 -30.10 13.79 3.77
C GLY A 425 -31.57 13.32 3.91
N PRO A 426 -32.09 13.23 5.14
CA PRO A 426 -33.48 12.83 5.38
C PRO A 426 -34.50 13.95 5.12
N GLU A 427 -34.10 15.21 4.93
CA GLU A 427 -35.04 16.33 4.95
C GLU A 427 -35.29 17.00 3.59
N ARG A 428 -36.58 16.99 3.23
CA ARG A 428 -37.32 17.72 2.16
C ARG A 428 -37.25 17.14 0.75
N GLU A 429 -38.43 16.86 0.20
CA GLU A 429 -38.63 16.37 -1.17
C GLU A 429 -38.16 17.36 -2.26
N GLN A 430 -38.04 18.65 -1.92
CA GLN A 430 -37.66 19.74 -2.82
C GLN A 430 -36.38 20.46 -2.37
N SER A 431 -35.29 19.71 -2.17
CA SER A 431 -33.99 20.32 -1.89
C SER A 431 -33.28 20.75 -3.20
N PRO A 432 -32.54 21.87 -3.21
CA PRO A 432 -31.75 22.29 -4.38
C PRO A 432 -30.72 21.23 -4.79
N GLN A 433 -30.26 20.39 -3.84
CA GLN A 433 -29.43 19.22 -4.11
C GLN A 433 -30.12 18.19 -5.01
N ARG A 434 -31.42 17.88 -4.75
CA ARG A 434 -32.21 16.95 -5.58
C ARG A 434 -32.43 17.49 -6.98
N GLN A 435 -32.67 18.79 -7.11
CA GLN A 435 -32.81 19.44 -8.42
C GLN A 435 -31.50 19.35 -9.21
N CYS A 436 -30.37 19.74 -8.60
CA CYS A 436 -29.05 19.64 -9.21
C CYS A 436 -28.71 18.21 -9.66
N LEU A 437 -29.09 17.21 -8.87
CA LEU A 437 -28.92 15.80 -9.24
C LEU A 437 -29.83 15.39 -10.40
N SER A 438 -31.09 15.80 -10.41
CA SER A 438 -32.05 15.45 -11.46
C SER A 438 -31.66 16.03 -12.83
N GLU A 439 -31.04 17.21 -12.86
CA GLU A 439 -30.50 17.82 -14.07
C GLU A 439 -29.27 17.06 -14.61
N TYR A 440 -28.45 16.50 -13.71
CA TYR A 440 -27.24 15.76 -14.09
C TYR A 440 -27.52 14.29 -14.46
N LEU A 441 -28.41 13.61 -13.74
CA LEU A 441 -28.73 12.18 -13.88
C LEU A 441 -30.24 11.91 -13.85
N PRO A 442 -31.00 12.34 -14.88
CA PRO A 442 -32.47 12.26 -14.86
C PRO A 442 -33.00 10.83 -14.76
N GLN A 443 -32.32 9.86 -15.38
CA GLN A 443 -32.74 8.45 -15.37
C GLN A 443 -32.41 7.73 -14.04
N GLN A 444 -31.43 8.23 -13.27
CA GLN A 444 -30.93 7.56 -12.06
C GLN A 444 -31.34 8.30 -10.77
N ALA A 445 -31.90 9.52 -10.88
CA ALA A 445 -32.34 10.32 -9.74
C ALA A 445 -33.33 9.59 -8.83
N ALA A 446 -34.26 8.82 -9.41
CA ALA A 446 -35.21 8.00 -8.64
C ALA A 446 -34.51 6.90 -7.82
N LYS A 447 -33.49 6.25 -8.40
CA LYS A 447 -32.69 5.22 -7.72
C LYS A 447 -31.85 5.82 -6.58
N VAL A 448 -31.28 7.01 -6.79
CA VAL A 448 -30.55 7.73 -5.72
C VAL A 448 -31.50 8.10 -4.57
N ALA A 449 -32.73 8.53 -4.87
CA ALA A 449 -33.72 8.84 -3.85
C ALA A 449 -34.13 7.59 -3.03
N GLN A 450 -34.26 6.43 -3.69
CA GLN A 450 -34.50 5.15 -3.02
C GLN A 450 -33.35 4.78 -2.08
N PHE A 451 -32.10 4.90 -2.56
CA PHE A 451 -30.92 4.68 -1.70
C PHE A 451 -30.86 5.66 -0.53
N ALA A 452 -31.19 6.94 -0.73
CA ALA A 452 -31.21 7.92 0.35
C ALA A 452 -32.22 7.54 1.43
N ALA A 453 -33.41 7.06 1.04
CA ALA A 453 -34.41 6.56 1.96
C ALA A 453 -33.95 5.30 2.72
N ALA A 454 -33.25 4.38 2.05
CA ALA A 454 -32.69 3.18 2.69
C ALA A 454 -31.56 3.52 3.67
N ILE A 455 -30.65 4.43 3.30
CA ILE A 455 -29.56 4.92 4.17
C ILE A 455 -30.11 5.69 5.38
N ALA A 456 -31.22 6.43 5.23
CA ALA A 456 -31.85 7.14 6.34
C ALA A 456 -32.33 6.19 7.46
N ARG A 457 -32.66 4.93 7.12
CA ARG A 457 -33.03 3.89 8.09
C ARG A 457 -31.83 3.32 8.85
N LEU A 458 -30.62 3.50 8.33
CA LEU A 458 -29.41 3.07 9.02
C LEU A 458 -29.15 3.98 10.24
N PRO A 459 -28.61 3.42 11.33
CA PRO A 459 -28.11 4.20 12.46
C PRO A 459 -27.14 5.30 11.99
N ALA A 460 -27.16 6.46 12.66
CA ALA A 460 -26.42 7.63 12.20
C ALA A 460 -24.91 7.39 12.11
N ASP A 461 -24.38 6.59 13.03
CA ASP A 461 -23.00 6.13 13.06
C ASP A 461 -22.64 5.20 11.89
N ALA A 462 -23.60 4.56 11.18
CA ALA A 462 -23.35 3.62 10.06
C ALA A 462 -23.04 4.31 8.74
N ARG A 463 -23.50 5.56 8.63
CA ARG A 463 -23.58 6.25 7.35
C ARG A 463 -22.21 6.62 6.80
N LEU A 464 -21.30 7.05 7.67
CA LEU A 464 -19.92 7.36 7.27
C LEU A 464 -19.06 6.10 7.07
N PRO A 465 -19.14 5.04 7.89
CA PRO A 465 -18.53 3.74 7.59
C PRO A 465 -18.94 3.12 6.24
N LEU A 466 -20.17 3.35 5.77
CA LEU A 466 -20.60 2.92 4.43
C LEU A 466 -19.66 3.43 3.34
N LEU A 467 -19.13 4.65 3.51
CA LEU A 467 -18.16 5.23 2.59
C LEU A 467 -16.89 4.38 2.49
N ASP A 468 -16.42 3.79 3.60
CA ASP A 468 -15.24 2.91 3.58
C ASP A 468 -15.51 1.64 2.77
N LEU A 469 -16.69 1.04 2.93
CA LEU A 469 -17.09 -0.16 2.19
C LEU A 469 -17.20 0.12 0.68
N MET A 470 -17.58 1.34 0.30
CA MET A 470 -17.70 1.75 -1.10
C MET A 470 -16.37 2.10 -1.77
N MET A 471 -15.31 2.38 -0.99
CA MET A 471 -14.01 2.80 -1.54
C MET A 471 -13.40 1.84 -2.57
N PRO A 472 -13.44 0.51 -2.40
CA PRO A 472 -12.88 -0.42 -3.38
C PRO A 472 -13.56 -0.29 -4.74
N ALA A 473 -14.89 -0.20 -4.77
CA ALA A 473 -15.68 -0.02 -6.00
C ALA A 473 -15.41 1.35 -6.64
N LEU A 474 -15.42 2.43 -5.85
CA LEU A 474 -15.14 3.79 -6.32
C LEU A 474 -13.73 3.95 -6.91
N ARG A 475 -12.75 3.19 -6.41
CA ARG A 475 -11.36 3.23 -6.92
C ARG A 475 -11.20 2.54 -8.27
N GLN A 476 -12.09 1.63 -8.64
CA GLN A 476 -12.06 0.95 -9.94
C GLN A 476 -12.57 1.83 -11.09
N LEU A 477 -13.30 2.90 -10.78
CA LEU A 477 -13.75 3.86 -11.78
C LEU A 477 -12.56 4.48 -12.52
N PRO A 478 -12.69 4.70 -13.85
CA PRO A 478 -11.73 5.50 -14.60
C PRO A 478 -11.54 6.87 -13.93
N ILE A 479 -10.32 7.42 -14.03
CA ILE A 479 -9.96 8.70 -13.40
C ILE A 479 -10.96 9.81 -13.78
N THR A 480 -11.35 9.87 -15.07
CA THR A 480 -12.34 10.82 -15.60
C THR A 480 -13.72 10.70 -14.94
N ALA A 481 -14.17 9.46 -14.67
CA ALA A 481 -15.43 9.20 -14.00
C ALA A 481 -15.39 9.59 -12.51
N ARG A 482 -14.26 9.34 -11.84
CA ARG A 482 -14.05 9.78 -10.44
C ARG A 482 -14.05 11.30 -10.33
N ASP A 483 -13.37 11.99 -11.24
CA ASP A 483 -13.32 13.46 -11.25
C ASP A 483 -14.70 14.07 -11.55
N ALA A 484 -15.45 13.48 -12.48
CA ALA A 484 -16.83 13.87 -12.75
C ALA A 484 -17.73 13.68 -11.53
N MET A 485 -17.59 12.56 -10.81
CA MET A 485 -18.33 12.30 -9.58
C MET A 485 -17.99 13.31 -8.48
N LEU A 486 -16.71 13.57 -8.22
CA LEU A 486 -16.26 14.55 -7.22
C LEU A 486 -16.72 15.98 -7.58
N ALA A 487 -16.68 16.35 -8.86
CA ALA A 487 -17.19 17.63 -9.33
C ALA A 487 -18.71 17.74 -9.10
N GLN A 488 -19.46 16.65 -9.32
CA GLN A 488 -20.90 16.65 -9.05
C GLN A 488 -21.20 16.75 -7.55
N VAL A 489 -20.46 16.04 -6.69
CA VAL A 489 -20.55 16.18 -5.22
C VAL A 489 -20.36 17.65 -4.82
N GLN A 490 -19.35 18.32 -5.38
CA GLN A 490 -19.10 19.74 -5.11
C GLN A 490 -20.26 20.64 -5.58
N ARG A 491 -20.87 20.37 -6.74
CA ARG A 491 -22.05 21.12 -7.22
C ARG A 491 -23.26 20.94 -6.31
N MET A 492 -23.51 19.71 -5.85
CA MET A 492 -24.60 19.42 -4.93
C MET A 492 -24.42 20.20 -3.61
N ILE A 493 -23.23 20.13 -2.99
CA ILE A 493 -22.95 20.88 -1.75
C ILE A 493 -23.05 22.39 -1.98
N ALA A 494 -22.65 22.91 -3.14
CA ALA A 494 -22.74 24.35 -3.42
C ALA A 494 -24.18 24.84 -3.71
N SER A 495 -25.14 23.94 -3.94
CA SER A 495 -26.46 24.29 -4.47
C SER A 495 -27.33 25.08 -3.50
N ASP A 496 -27.16 24.89 -2.19
CA ASP A 496 -27.91 25.59 -1.14
C ASP A 496 -27.14 26.76 -0.50
N GLN A 497 -25.94 27.07 -1.03
CA GLN A 497 -25.02 28.10 -0.52
C GLN A 497 -24.63 27.93 0.95
N ARG A 498 -24.80 26.73 1.52
CA ARG A 498 -24.42 26.39 2.89
C ARG A 498 -23.58 25.12 2.86
N VAL A 499 -22.73 24.93 3.87
CA VAL A 499 -21.97 23.68 3.99
C VAL A 499 -22.22 23.15 5.39
N SER A 500 -22.97 22.06 5.47
CA SER A 500 -23.16 21.35 6.72
C SER A 500 -21.89 20.59 7.12
N LEU A 501 -21.79 20.25 8.42
CA LEU A 501 -20.66 19.45 8.92
C LEU A 501 -20.54 18.10 8.20
N ASN A 502 -21.68 17.45 7.94
CA ASN A 502 -21.71 16.14 7.29
C ASN A 502 -21.23 16.21 5.83
N GLU A 503 -21.65 17.24 5.08
CA GLU A 503 -21.19 17.50 3.71
C GLU A 503 -19.69 17.79 3.67
N PHE A 504 -19.20 18.61 4.62
CA PHE A 504 -17.77 18.91 4.75
C PHE A 504 -16.96 17.64 5.02
N VAL A 505 -17.39 16.81 5.97
CA VAL A 505 -16.73 15.54 6.33
C VAL A 505 -16.70 14.60 5.12
N LEU A 506 -17.85 14.38 4.49
CA LEU A 506 -17.98 13.47 3.35
C LEU A 506 -17.11 13.92 2.17
N GLN A 507 -17.18 15.19 1.80
CA GLN A 507 -16.37 15.76 0.72
C GLN A 507 -14.88 15.66 1.02
N THR A 508 -14.46 15.97 2.25
CA THR A 508 -13.05 15.93 2.65
C THR A 508 -12.50 14.51 2.52
N VAL A 509 -13.25 13.49 3.00
CA VAL A 509 -12.83 12.09 2.90
C VAL A 509 -12.81 11.62 1.44
N LEU A 510 -13.83 11.94 0.65
CA LEU A 510 -13.93 11.58 -0.77
C LEU A 510 -12.79 12.17 -1.60
N VAL A 511 -12.59 13.48 -1.53
CA VAL A 511 -11.53 14.18 -2.28
C VAL A 511 -10.18 13.61 -1.90
N ARG A 512 -9.94 13.38 -0.60
CA ARG A 512 -8.64 12.88 -0.15
C ARG A 512 -8.35 11.45 -0.60
N ARG A 513 -9.37 10.61 -0.74
CA ARG A 513 -9.21 9.19 -1.11
C ARG A 513 -9.32 8.91 -2.61
N LEU A 514 -9.98 9.78 -3.38
CA LEU A 514 -10.33 9.51 -4.79
C LEU A 514 -9.81 10.54 -5.80
N ALA A 515 -9.41 11.75 -5.38
CA ALA A 515 -8.91 12.76 -6.31
C ALA A 515 -7.66 12.27 -7.05
N VAL A 516 -7.39 12.79 -8.24
CA VAL A 516 -6.17 12.47 -9.03
C VAL A 516 -4.88 12.60 -8.21
N GLN A 517 -4.86 13.52 -7.25
CA GLN A 517 -3.71 13.77 -6.36
C GLN A 517 -3.71 12.90 -5.09
N ALA A 518 -4.79 12.19 -4.77
CA ALA A 518 -4.87 11.25 -3.63
C ALA A 518 -3.79 10.15 -3.68
N ASN A 519 -3.28 9.93 -4.89
CA ASN A 519 -2.29 8.92 -5.23
C ASN A 519 -0.84 9.42 -5.12
N ARG A 520 -0.61 10.73 -4.94
CA ARG A 520 0.75 11.30 -4.91
C ARG A 520 1.21 11.52 -3.47
N ALA A 521 2.43 11.09 -3.17
CA ALA A 521 3.07 11.38 -1.90
C ALA A 521 3.19 12.90 -1.70
N VAL A 522 2.63 13.40 -0.60
CA VAL A 522 2.65 14.83 -0.28
C VAL A 522 4.05 15.24 0.17
N ARG A 523 4.57 16.33 -0.40
CA ARG A 523 5.89 16.84 -0.03
C ARG A 523 5.82 17.47 1.36
N VAL A 524 6.63 16.94 2.28
CA VAL A 524 6.82 17.55 3.61
C VAL A 524 7.47 18.93 3.43
N LYS A 525 6.80 19.96 3.97
CA LYS A 525 7.33 21.33 4.03
C LYS A 525 7.58 21.80 5.46
N TYR A 526 6.77 21.34 6.40
CA TYR A 526 6.82 21.76 7.80
C TYR A 526 7.39 20.64 8.65
N SER A 527 8.38 20.94 9.49
CA SER A 527 9.04 19.95 10.34
C SER A 527 8.39 19.83 11.71
N ALA A 528 7.76 20.90 12.20
CA ALA A 528 7.11 20.98 13.50
C ALA A 528 5.72 21.64 13.42
N VAL A 529 4.85 21.30 14.38
CA VAL A 529 3.50 21.89 14.52
C VAL A 529 3.57 23.41 14.73
N THR A 530 4.65 23.90 15.35
CA THR A 530 4.87 25.32 15.61
C THR A 530 4.94 26.18 14.35
N GLU A 531 5.38 25.61 13.23
CA GLU A 531 5.41 26.27 11.92
C GLU A 531 4.01 26.45 11.31
N LEU A 532 3.01 25.72 11.82
CA LEU A 532 1.61 25.74 11.40
C LEU A 532 0.71 26.46 12.41
N LYS A 533 1.24 27.41 13.18
CA LYS A 533 0.48 28.11 14.22
C LYS A 533 -0.85 28.71 13.69
N PRO A 534 -0.89 29.47 12.57
CA PRO A 534 -2.14 30.01 12.04
C PRO A 534 -3.16 28.93 11.65
N GLU A 535 -2.70 27.82 11.09
CA GLU A 535 -3.54 26.70 10.67
C GLU A 535 -4.07 25.92 11.87
N CYS A 536 -3.26 25.75 12.91
CA CYS A 536 -3.68 25.17 14.18
C CYS A 536 -4.80 26.01 14.82
N HIS A 537 -4.70 27.34 14.79
CA HIS A 537 -5.77 28.20 15.30
C HIS A 537 -7.10 27.93 14.58
N VAL A 538 -7.07 27.76 13.25
CA VAL A 538 -8.27 27.45 12.44
C VAL A 538 -8.86 26.09 12.83
N LEU A 539 -8.04 25.04 12.84
CA LEU A 539 -8.51 23.68 13.12
C LEU A 539 -8.98 23.51 14.57
N PHE A 540 -8.26 24.08 15.54
CA PHE A 540 -8.66 24.05 16.94
C PHE A 540 -9.92 24.86 17.20
N SER A 541 -10.08 26.02 16.57
CA SER A 541 -11.31 26.81 16.68
C SER A 541 -12.51 26.04 16.11
N LEU A 542 -12.33 25.37 14.96
CA LEU A 542 -13.38 24.54 14.35
C LEU A 542 -13.84 23.42 15.29
N VAL A 543 -12.91 22.64 15.82
CA VAL A 543 -13.23 21.55 16.76
C VAL A 543 -13.83 22.10 18.05
N ALA A 544 -13.33 23.22 18.57
CA ALA A 544 -13.84 23.83 19.80
C ALA A 544 -15.29 24.34 19.65
N HIS A 545 -15.63 24.97 18.52
CA HIS A 545 -17.00 25.42 18.25
C HIS A 545 -17.98 24.27 18.06
N VAL A 546 -17.56 23.16 17.44
CA VAL A 546 -18.38 21.96 17.30
C VAL A 546 -18.55 21.24 18.65
N ALA A 547 -17.50 21.18 19.47
CA ALA A 547 -17.51 20.53 20.76
C ALA A 547 -18.26 21.32 21.85
N ALA A 548 -18.25 22.66 21.79
CA ALA A 548 -18.87 23.54 22.80
C ALA A 548 -20.33 23.20 23.15
N PRO A 549 -21.28 23.12 22.18
CA PRO A 549 -22.66 22.77 22.49
C PRO A 549 -22.83 21.31 22.93
N LEU A 550 -21.99 20.40 22.45
CA LEU A 550 -22.07 18.97 22.75
C LEU A 550 -21.57 18.64 24.16
N LEU A 551 -20.53 19.34 24.62
CA LEU A 551 -19.91 19.15 25.93
C LEU A 551 -20.45 20.12 26.98
N GLN A 552 -21.35 21.04 26.61
CA GLN A 552 -21.89 22.11 27.47
C GLN A 552 -20.79 22.99 28.08
N GLN A 553 -19.78 23.35 27.28
CA GLN A 553 -18.65 24.19 27.70
C GLN A 553 -18.40 25.32 26.72
N SER A 554 -17.69 26.38 27.15
CA SER A 554 -17.35 27.47 26.23
C SER A 554 -16.29 27.04 25.22
N ALA A 555 -16.43 27.46 23.96
CA ALA A 555 -15.42 27.20 22.93
C ALA A 555 -14.03 27.71 23.33
N GLN A 556 -13.97 28.79 24.10
CA GLN A 556 -12.73 29.38 24.62
C GLN A 556 -12.01 28.44 25.61
N SER A 557 -12.74 27.78 26.52
CA SER A 557 -12.10 26.86 27.47
C SER A 557 -11.61 25.60 26.75
N LEU A 558 -12.39 25.09 25.79
CA LEU A 558 -12.04 23.92 24.99
C LEU A 558 -10.83 24.17 24.09
N PHE A 559 -10.76 25.35 23.45
CA PHE A 559 -9.63 25.75 22.62
C PHE A 559 -8.30 25.78 23.40
N ILE A 560 -8.32 26.29 24.63
CA ILE A 560 -7.11 26.37 25.46
C ILE A 560 -6.60 24.99 25.88
N ARG A 561 -7.45 23.96 26.01
CA ARG A 561 -6.99 22.59 26.31
C ARG A 561 -6.03 22.03 25.27
N ALA A 562 -6.12 22.52 24.02
CA ALA A 562 -5.17 22.14 22.98
C ALA A 562 -3.72 22.52 23.34
N ALA A 563 -3.53 23.54 24.18
CA ALA A 563 -2.23 24.04 24.61
C ALA A 563 -1.47 23.06 25.50
N ASP A 564 -2.18 22.23 26.28
CA ASP A 564 -1.57 21.26 27.19
C ASP A 564 -0.71 20.22 26.43
N PHE A 565 -1.13 19.90 25.20
CA PHE A 565 -0.46 18.92 24.34
C PHE A 565 0.42 19.56 23.25
N SER A 566 0.32 20.88 23.08
CA SER A 566 1.16 21.67 22.17
C SER A 566 1.59 23.00 22.81
N PRO A 567 2.34 22.97 23.92
CA PRO A 567 2.70 24.18 24.67
C PRO A 567 3.55 25.16 23.85
N ALA A 568 4.32 24.62 22.90
CA ALA A 568 5.15 25.41 21.98
C ALA A 568 4.35 26.29 21.01
N LEU A 569 3.03 26.11 20.90
CA LEU A 569 2.16 26.99 20.12
C LEU A 569 1.84 28.31 20.83
N PHE A 570 2.01 28.39 22.16
CA PHE A 570 1.67 29.56 22.97
C PHE A 570 0.27 30.09 22.65
N LEU A 571 -0.74 29.21 22.76
CA LEU A 571 -2.14 29.55 22.48
C LEU A 571 -2.70 30.45 23.58
N VAL A 572 -3.35 31.54 23.19
CA VAL A 572 -4.08 32.45 24.09
C VAL A 572 -5.57 32.51 23.72
N LYS A 573 -6.42 32.95 24.65
CA LYS A 573 -7.89 32.96 24.44
C LYS A 573 -8.31 33.81 23.24
N THR A 574 -7.53 34.84 22.91
CA THR A 574 -7.75 35.73 21.76
C THR A 574 -7.39 35.10 20.42
N ASP A 575 -6.71 33.95 20.41
CA ASP A 575 -6.40 33.21 19.19
C ASP A 575 -7.60 32.40 18.66
N LEU A 576 -8.67 32.26 19.46
CA LEU A 576 -9.91 31.64 19.04
C LEU A 576 -10.55 32.46 17.91
N ILE A 577 -10.81 31.80 16.78
CA ILE A 577 -11.48 32.40 15.63
C ILE A 577 -12.99 32.21 15.78
N GLU A 578 -13.75 33.28 15.61
CA GLU A 578 -15.21 33.24 15.61
C GLU A 578 -15.77 32.36 14.48
N ILE A 579 -16.90 31.69 14.74
CA ILE A 579 -17.50 30.73 13.80
C ILE A 579 -17.83 31.36 12.43
N ALA A 580 -18.24 32.63 12.41
CA ALA A 580 -18.53 33.37 11.19
C ALA A 580 -17.29 33.64 10.31
N ALA A 581 -16.09 33.61 10.90
CA ALA A 581 -14.81 33.80 10.20
C ALA A 581 -14.15 32.47 9.77
N LEU A 582 -14.77 31.33 10.09
CA LEU A 582 -14.35 29.99 9.65
C LEU A 582 -15.03 29.64 8.32
N SER A 583 -14.48 30.11 7.22
CA SER A 583 -14.95 29.74 5.88
C SER A 583 -14.40 28.39 5.42
N TYR A 584 -15.16 27.69 4.56
CA TYR A 584 -14.75 26.44 3.94
C TYR A 584 -13.35 26.52 3.30
N GLY A 585 -13.07 27.59 2.54
CA GLY A 585 -11.76 27.79 1.89
C GLY A 585 -10.60 27.93 2.88
N ARG A 586 -10.84 28.58 4.03
CA ARG A 586 -9.84 28.75 5.08
C ARG A 586 -9.55 27.43 5.79
N ILE A 587 -10.57 26.64 6.09
CA ILE A 587 -10.43 25.30 6.69
C ILE A 587 -9.69 24.36 5.72
N LYS A 588 -10.10 24.34 4.44
CA LYS A 588 -9.42 23.54 3.41
C LYS A 588 -7.95 23.89 3.30
N THR A 589 -7.61 25.17 3.26
CA THR A 589 -6.20 25.63 3.22
C THR A 589 -5.42 25.18 4.46
N ALA A 590 -6.05 25.22 5.64
CA ALA A 590 -5.43 24.75 6.87
C ALA A 590 -5.16 23.24 6.83
N LEU A 591 -6.12 22.44 6.35
CA LEU A 591 -5.95 20.99 6.17
C LEU A 591 -4.87 20.65 5.13
N ASP A 592 -4.85 21.33 3.98
CA ASP A 592 -3.86 21.12 2.92
C ASP A 592 -2.43 21.41 3.41
N LYS A 593 -2.25 22.42 4.26
CA LYS A 593 -0.96 22.73 4.90
C LYS A 593 -0.62 21.77 6.03
N ALA A 594 -1.59 21.40 6.87
CA ALA A 594 -1.39 20.39 7.92
C ALA A 594 -0.97 19.03 7.35
N ASN A 595 -1.46 18.68 6.17
CA ASN A 595 -1.06 17.50 5.44
C ASN A 595 0.38 17.55 4.88
N GLN A 596 1.01 18.74 4.83
CA GLN A 596 2.43 18.92 4.48
C GLN A 596 3.34 18.88 5.72
N LEU A 597 2.79 18.58 6.89
CA LEU A 597 3.53 18.41 8.14
C LEU A 597 4.33 17.10 8.13
N ALA A 598 5.50 17.12 8.75
CA ALA A 598 6.30 15.94 8.94
C ALA A 598 5.50 14.91 9.76
N PRO A 599 5.49 13.62 9.36
CA PRO A 599 4.71 12.60 10.06
C PRO A 599 4.95 12.57 11.58
N LEU A 600 6.20 12.69 12.04
CA LEU A 600 6.58 12.74 13.46
C LEU A 600 5.89 13.85 14.27
N ALA A 601 5.41 14.91 13.61
CA ALA A 601 4.72 16.02 14.24
C ALA A 601 3.18 15.87 14.23
N ASN A 602 2.61 14.96 13.42
CA ASN A 602 1.17 14.69 13.39
C ASN A 602 0.58 14.26 14.74
N PRO A 603 1.24 13.43 15.57
CA PRO A 603 0.70 13.02 16.87
C PRO A 603 0.44 14.20 17.82
N ALA A 604 1.28 15.22 17.80
CA ALA A 604 1.09 16.41 18.64
C ALA A 604 -0.18 17.17 18.21
N LEU A 605 -0.38 17.36 16.89
CA LEU A 605 -1.60 17.97 16.35
C LEU A 605 -2.85 17.18 16.73
N ILE A 606 -2.83 15.86 16.55
CA ILE A 606 -3.98 14.97 16.83
C ILE A 606 -4.30 14.93 18.32
N LYS A 607 -3.28 14.85 19.19
CA LYS A 607 -3.47 14.89 20.64
C LYS A 607 -4.10 16.20 21.10
N SER A 608 -3.65 17.33 20.54
CA SER A 608 -4.28 18.63 20.80
C SER A 608 -5.75 18.66 20.35
N LEU A 609 -6.08 18.11 19.17
CA LEU A 609 -7.48 18.01 18.71
C LEU A 609 -8.34 17.11 19.61
N LEU A 610 -7.80 15.98 20.07
CA LEU A 610 -8.49 15.08 21.00
C LEU A 610 -8.68 15.71 22.39
N ALA A 611 -7.74 16.52 22.86
CA ALA A 611 -7.87 17.23 24.13
C ALA A 611 -9.04 18.23 24.13
N ILE A 612 -9.28 18.89 22.99
CA ILE A 612 -10.46 19.74 22.77
C ILE A 612 -11.74 18.89 22.87
N ALA A 613 -11.72 17.69 22.29
CA ALA A 613 -12.87 16.79 22.29
C ALA A 613 -13.20 16.19 23.67
N GLY A 614 -12.23 16.20 24.58
CA GLY A 614 -12.39 15.76 25.96
C GLY A 614 -12.22 14.25 26.15
N GLU A 615 -12.29 13.82 27.42
CA GLU A 615 -12.03 12.42 27.83
C GLU A 615 -13.28 11.52 27.79
N GLN A 616 -14.43 12.06 27.34
CA GLN A 616 -15.68 11.27 27.26
C GLN A 616 -15.53 10.15 26.23
N SER A 617 -15.85 8.93 26.65
CA SER A 617 -15.85 7.74 25.80
C SER A 617 -17.20 7.02 25.94
N PRO A 618 -17.97 6.83 24.85
CA PRO A 618 -17.69 7.26 23.48
C PRO A 618 -17.83 8.79 23.28
N LEU A 619 -17.08 9.34 22.32
CA LEU A 619 -17.21 10.75 21.91
C LEU A 619 -18.56 11.00 21.23
N PRO A 620 -19.11 12.23 21.29
CA PRO A 620 -20.27 12.62 20.49
C PRO A 620 -20.04 12.39 18.98
N LEU A 621 -21.01 11.80 18.29
CA LEU A 621 -20.88 11.41 16.87
C LEU A 621 -20.43 12.55 15.93
N PRO A 622 -21.01 13.77 15.97
CA PRO A 622 -20.57 14.86 15.08
C PRO A 622 -19.10 15.25 15.28
N LEU A 623 -18.60 15.10 16.51
CA LEU A 623 -17.22 15.40 16.86
C LEU A 623 -16.27 14.29 16.38
N ALA A 624 -16.70 13.03 16.50
CA ALA A 624 -15.97 11.89 15.95
C ALA A 624 -15.85 11.98 14.41
N ASP A 625 -16.94 12.33 13.72
CA ASP A 625 -16.97 12.52 12.26
C ASP A 625 -16.01 13.63 11.81
N LEU A 626 -15.98 14.76 12.53
CA LEU A 626 -15.06 15.86 12.25
C LEU A 626 -13.60 15.44 12.45
N LEU A 627 -13.27 14.84 13.59
CA LEU A 627 -11.90 14.39 13.87
C LEU A 627 -11.43 13.34 12.87
N ARG A 628 -12.32 12.45 12.46
CA ARG A 628 -12.08 11.47 11.42
C ARG A 628 -11.79 12.13 10.07
N ALA A 629 -12.56 13.14 9.67
CA ALA A 629 -12.30 13.89 8.44
C ALA A 629 -10.94 14.60 8.48
N ILE A 630 -10.58 15.21 9.62
CA ILE A 630 -9.28 15.84 9.80
C ILE A 630 -8.15 14.82 9.68
N CYS A 631 -8.27 13.67 10.35
CA CYS A 631 -7.27 12.58 10.26
C CYS A 631 -7.12 12.06 8.83
N ALA A 632 -8.24 11.87 8.12
CA ALA A 632 -8.22 11.49 6.71
C ALA A 632 -7.50 12.55 5.87
N ALA A 633 -7.81 13.84 6.05
CA ALA A 633 -7.23 14.95 5.30
C ALA A 633 -5.70 15.01 5.45
N ILE A 634 -5.17 14.78 6.66
CA ILE A 634 -3.73 14.82 6.96
C ILE A 634 -3.03 13.46 6.79
N GLU A 635 -3.70 12.44 6.25
CA GLU A 635 -3.18 11.07 6.11
C GLU A 635 -2.65 10.46 7.43
N ALA A 636 -3.33 10.76 8.54
CA ALA A 636 -2.99 10.21 9.84
C ALA A 636 -3.88 9.01 10.21
N PRO A 637 -3.36 8.03 10.97
CA PRO A 637 -4.17 6.95 11.50
C PRO A 637 -5.26 7.49 12.42
N MET A 638 -6.43 6.84 12.37
CA MET A 638 -7.58 7.24 13.18
C MET A 638 -7.33 6.91 14.66
N PRO A 639 -7.57 7.87 15.58
CA PRO A 639 -7.45 7.61 17.01
C PRO A 639 -8.46 6.59 17.52
N ALA A 640 -8.07 5.82 18.55
CA ALA A 640 -8.93 4.82 19.17
C ALA A 640 -10.24 5.39 19.75
N ALA A 641 -10.18 6.57 20.36
CA ALA A 641 -11.36 7.24 20.89
C ALA A 641 -12.40 7.56 19.79
N VAL A 642 -11.93 7.87 18.57
CA VAL A 642 -12.78 8.14 17.40
C VAL A 642 -13.33 6.84 16.83
N ALA A 643 -12.48 5.82 16.67
CA ALA A 643 -12.87 4.51 16.18
C ALA A 643 -13.94 3.85 17.07
N ALA A 644 -13.82 4.00 18.39
CA ALA A 644 -14.75 3.41 19.38
C ALA A 644 -16.21 3.81 19.14
N VAL A 645 -16.46 5.05 18.68
CA VAL A 645 -17.81 5.57 18.41
C VAL A 645 -18.55 4.72 17.38
N TYR A 646 -17.86 4.28 16.34
CA TYR A 646 -18.43 3.45 15.27
C TYR A 646 -18.48 1.96 15.60
N THR A 647 -17.98 1.56 16.78
CA THR A 647 -18.01 0.17 17.26
C THR A 647 -18.97 -0.04 18.44
N ALA A 648 -19.34 1.05 19.13
CA ALA A 648 -20.06 1.01 20.40
C ALA A 648 -21.53 0.60 20.28
N SER A 649 -22.16 0.87 19.14
CA SER A 649 -23.58 0.58 18.90
C SER A 649 -23.87 -0.89 18.63
N GLY A 650 -22.84 -1.73 18.43
CA GLY A 650 -22.99 -3.16 18.20
C GLY A 650 -24.07 -3.45 17.17
N TRP A 651 -23.99 -2.77 16.01
CA TRP A 651 -24.94 -2.79 14.87
C TRP A 651 -26.00 -3.88 15.03
N PRO A 652 -27.11 -3.60 15.74
CA PRO A 652 -28.13 -4.62 15.95
C PRO A 652 -28.65 -5.06 14.58
N ASP A 653 -29.16 -6.29 14.51
CA ASP A 653 -29.85 -6.81 13.34
C ASP A 653 -30.81 -5.75 12.81
N ALA A 654 -30.38 -5.01 11.78
CA ALA A 654 -31.26 -4.28 10.88
C ALA A 654 -31.97 -5.33 10.02
N SER A 655 -32.64 -6.24 10.72
CA SER A 655 -33.56 -7.21 10.21
C SER A 655 -34.75 -6.40 9.70
N LEU A 656 -34.84 -6.37 8.38
CA LEU A 656 -36.06 -6.60 7.63
C LEU A 656 -37.35 -6.49 8.48
N SER A 657 -37.85 -5.26 8.61
CA SER A 657 -39.28 -4.96 8.52
C SER A 657 -39.47 -3.64 7.82
#